data_AF-A0A832CKB7-F1
#
_entry.id   AF-A0A832CKB7-F1
#
_cell.length_a   1.000
_cell.length_b   1.000
_cell.length_c   1.000
_cell.angle_alpha   90.00
_cell.angle_beta   90.00
_cell.angle_gamma   90.00
#
_symmetry.space_group_name_H-M   'P 1'
#
loop_
_entity.id
_entity.type
_entity.pdbx_description
1 polymer ?
#
loop_
_entity_poly.entity_id
_entity_poly.type
_entity_poly.pdbx_seq_one_letter_code
_entity_poly.pdbx_strand_id
1 'polypeptide(L)'
;MTLKNKLPLLLLLIPLLLAIKIRILNPWDSVFTFTVRLSENDPWYYYRLIENCIHNFPSRIWFDPMTQYPYGTYTHFGPFLVYLSAIIAMLANATSGESLRAVLVFIPAIGGILTIFAIFFLTNNVFGKRSALISALLISIIPGQFLHRSMLSFNDHHVWEVFWMVTSLAFFVLLTKVEWSKKSVIYAILGGVSFGLYILTWAAGFTFGLLLISTFFLAMLFGIKISENTFKLTIIYFLSATFVYLPFAFNAPNSPALYSPMQLMMLFFYTAVTFALWQFDLKYEAVKKVIRIGKETALLLLAIVGLFAISAIFPEFSITIGTVTGYLQPKGGALTIGEVYPFFFLGGSFSLAPAYTHFGTAFFFAIPTIAYVAFRVYRQKELKDFLILLWAIALFIALWGQNRFAYYFAGVCAVFAGFALDKIFEKFHVYRVFTNRSKKMDFSVFRVAIAILLLILLVYPTYSLAETQSKGVGAINKQWFDAMVWLRENTPDGGYESYYYELYPSKTSEYYKYPFETYGVISWWDYGHWILAIGKRMAVANPFQQGIGNFYNEVPGAAPFFVTRDEGYAEKVAENLNIRYVVSDVEMATGKFYAMATWAEGDLPLVEKYYNGVLYLTQQGTLGIAYQIPPNAYPLVRLPSKLYYETMEARLHIFDGSGLSRYRLVYESAPSDEWNLYLANPQLSPVEIAVYETIQRARYGVGPSFAAQEIFIKFAYLNLYRSDLGIPVDLNATGYVKIFERVKGVTVKGKASSEFVEVNATIKTNQGRVFEYYQKVKVNNGEFEVTLPYSHDASYETKPITPYYFRSGDLVKTLEVNEEQVLKGKVINLDLV
;
A
#
# COMPACT_ATOMS: atom_id res chain seq x y z
N MET A 1 49.32 -4.30 4.17
CA MET A 1 48.24 -4.05 3.18
C MET A 1 48.25 -2.56 2.81
N THR A 2 48.58 -2.19 1.57
CA THR A 2 48.85 -0.80 1.16
C THR A 2 47.59 0.08 1.04
N LEU A 3 47.72 1.41 1.19
CA LEU A 3 46.62 2.40 1.08
C LEU A 3 45.80 2.26 -0.22
N LYS A 4 46.45 1.81 -1.31
CA LYS A 4 45.86 1.55 -2.62
C LYS A 4 44.80 0.43 -2.60
N ASN A 5 44.94 -0.55 -1.69
CA ASN A 5 43.96 -1.62 -1.50
C ASN A 5 42.78 -1.18 -0.60
N LYS A 6 42.95 -0.12 0.20
CA LYS A 6 41.90 0.42 1.09
C LYS A 6 41.01 1.48 0.42
N LEU A 7 41.51 2.16 -0.62
CA LEU A 7 40.79 3.25 -1.30
C LEU A 7 39.35 2.87 -1.76
N PRO A 8 39.09 1.69 -2.35
CA PRO A 8 37.72 1.33 -2.73
C PRO A 8 36.80 1.07 -1.54
N LEU A 9 37.35 0.59 -0.42
CA LEU A 9 36.60 0.35 0.82
C LEU A 9 36.23 1.69 1.46
N LEU A 10 37.17 2.65 1.46
CA LEU A 10 36.94 4.03 1.92
C LEU A 10 35.90 4.75 1.04
N LEU A 11 35.90 4.52 -0.27
CA LEU A 11 34.91 5.12 -1.18
C LEU A 11 33.49 4.57 -0.96
N LEU A 12 33.33 3.36 -0.42
CA LEU A 12 32.03 2.82 -0.05
C LEU A 12 31.48 3.44 1.25
N LEU A 13 32.29 4.12 2.06
CA LEU A 13 31.78 4.82 3.25
C LEU A 13 30.86 5.99 2.87
N ILE A 14 31.12 6.65 1.74
CA ILE A 14 30.30 7.79 1.27
C ILE A 14 28.84 7.37 1.02
N PRO A 15 28.54 6.35 0.16
CA PRO A 15 27.16 5.89 -0.01
C PRO A 15 26.51 5.39 1.27
N LEU A 16 27.29 4.77 2.18
CA LEU A 16 26.76 4.30 3.46
C LEU A 16 26.32 5.47 4.35
N LEU A 17 27.15 6.50 4.49
CA LEU A 17 26.83 7.69 5.29
C LEU A 17 25.64 8.46 4.69
N LEU A 18 25.58 8.58 3.36
CA LEU A 18 24.43 9.19 2.69
C LEU A 18 23.15 8.38 2.89
N ALA A 19 23.22 7.06 2.80
CA ALA A 19 22.08 6.20 3.05
C ALA A 19 21.58 6.29 4.49
N ILE A 20 22.48 6.35 5.48
CA ILE A 20 22.13 6.57 6.89
C ILE A 20 21.45 7.93 7.08
N LYS A 21 22.01 9.01 6.49
CA LYS A 21 21.39 10.34 6.54
C LYS A 21 19.96 10.30 6.00
N ILE A 22 19.80 9.84 4.76
CA ILE A 22 18.52 9.87 4.06
C ILE A 22 17.51 8.91 4.70
N ARG A 23 17.89 7.67 5.06
CA ARG A 23 16.94 6.66 5.52
C ARG A 23 16.65 6.70 7.01
N ILE A 24 17.57 7.20 7.83
CA ILE A 24 17.45 7.16 9.30
C ILE A 24 17.35 8.56 9.89
N LEU A 25 18.30 9.45 9.58
CA LEU A 25 18.36 10.76 10.24
C LEU A 25 17.25 11.71 9.76
N ASN A 26 17.02 11.79 8.46
CA ASN A 26 16.01 12.69 7.90
C ASN A 26 14.58 12.41 8.41
N PRO A 27 14.09 11.14 8.45
CA PRO A 27 12.73 10.85 8.95
C PRO A 27 12.65 10.69 10.48
N TRP A 28 13.75 10.79 11.23
CA TRP A 28 13.82 10.45 12.67
C TRP A 28 12.69 11.08 13.48
N ASP A 29 12.56 12.40 13.40
CA ASP A 29 11.58 13.18 14.18
C ASP A 29 10.12 12.94 13.72
N SER A 30 9.91 12.38 12.53
CA SER A 30 8.57 12.00 12.07
C SER A 30 8.16 10.60 12.54
N VAL A 31 9.13 9.75 12.86
CA VAL A 31 8.92 8.35 13.29
C VAL A 31 8.81 8.25 14.81
N PHE A 32 9.71 8.90 15.54
CA PHE A 32 9.74 8.91 17.01
C PHE A 32 9.02 10.18 17.53
N THR A 33 7.72 10.06 17.78
CA THR A 33 6.85 11.21 18.12
C THR A 33 6.06 10.95 19.40
N PHE A 34 4.72 10.96 19.34
CA PHE A 34 3.83 10.57 20.44
C PHE A 34 3.85 9.05 20.69
N THR A 35 4.35 8.28 19.72
CA THR A 35 4.73 6.88 19.83
C THR A 35 5.76 6.58 18.73
N VAL A 36 6.24 5.34 18.67
CA VAL A 36 6.97 4.84 17.50
C VAL A 36 5.98 4.52 16.39
N ARG A 37 5.93 5.38 15.38
CA ARG A 37 4.99 5.28 14.26
C ARG A 37 5.56 4.36 13.18
N LEU A 38 4.80 3.34 12.78
CA LEU A 38 5.05 2.57 11.56
C LEU A 38 4.34 3.26 10.38
N SER A 39 5.00 3.27 9.21
CA SER A 39 4.50 3.92 8.01
C SER A 39 3.35 3.13 7.38
N GLU A 40 2.44 3.85 6.71
CA GLU A 40 1.32 3.31 5.93
C GLU A 40 0.55 2.19 6.67
N ASN A 41 0.15 1.13 5.96
CA ASN A 41 -0.73 0.09 6.46
C ASN A 41 0.00 -1.27 6.62
N ASP A 42 0.74 -1.70 5.61
CA ASP A 42 1.39 -3.02 5.57
C ASP A 42 2.39 -3.27 6.71
N PRO A 43 3.24 -2.29 7.10
CA PRO A 43 4.11 -2.43 8.27
C PRO A 43 3.37 -2.76 9.58
N TRP A 44 2.12 -2.30 9.76
CA TRP A 44 1.30 -2.64 10.93
C TRP A 44 0.83 -4.09 10.91
N TYR A 45 0.61 -4.67 9.73
CA TYR A 45 0.32 -6.10 9.62
C TYR A 45 1.57 -6.95 9.89
N TYR A 46 2.75 -6.51 9.43
CA TYR A 46 4.00 -7.14 9.84
C TYR A 46 4.18 -7.09 11.36
N TYR A 47 3.94 -5.94 12.00
CA TYR A 47 3.95 -5.83 13.46
C TYR A 47 3.06 -6.90 14.11
N ARG A 48 1.81 -7.08 13.64
CA ARG A 48 0.91 -8.14 14.13
C ARG A 48 1.47 -9.54 13.94
N LEU A 49 2.04 -9.84 12.77
CA LEU A 49 2.59 -11.17 12.48
C LEU A 49 3.83 -11.46 13.32
N ILE A 50 4.68 -10.45 13.53
CA ILE A 50 5.91 -10.55 14.30
C ILE A 50 5.59 -10.70 15.78
N GLU A 51 4.67 -9.90 16.32
CA GLU A 51 4.28 -9.98 17.73
C GLU A 51 3.68 -11.37 18.06
N ASN A 52 2.81 -11.90 17.19
CA ASN A 52 2.28 -13.25 17.33
C ASN A 52 3.36 -14.33 17.17
N CYS A 53 4.31 -14.16 16.22
CA CYS A 53 5.41 -15.10 16.02
C CYS A 53 6.38 -15.12 17.22
N ILE A 54 6.67 -13.98 17.83
CA ILE A 54 7.50 -13.90 19.05
C ILE A 54 6.84 -14.68 20.18
N HIS A 55 5.53 -14.51 20.38
CA HIS A 55 4.78 -15.23 21.41
C HIS A 55 4.80 -16.75 21.21
N ASN A 56 4.73 -17.20 19.95
CA ASN A 56 4.63 -18.62 19.59
C ASN A 56 5.92 -19.19 19.00
N PHE A 57 7.07 -18.54 19.21
CA PHE A 57 8.31 -18.86 18.51
C PHE A 57 8.73 -20.32 18.77
N PRO A 58 9.09 -21.11 17.73
CA PRO A 58 9.40 -20.72 16.34
C PRO A 58 8.22 -20.82 15.35
N SER A 59 6.98 -20.99 15.82
CA SER A 59 5.80 -21.06 14.96
C SER A 59 5.31 -19.67 14.55
N ARG A 60 4.60 -19.60 13.42
CA ARG A 60 3.87 -18.41 12.97
C ARG A 60 2.52 -18.82 12.41
N ILE A 61 1.61 -17.86 12.31
CA ILE A 61 0.34 -18.07 11.62
C ILE A 61 0.51 -17.96 10.09
N TRP A 62 -0.38 -18.68 9.39
CA TRP A 62 -0.52 -18.68 7.93
C TRP A 62 -1.93 -18.35 7.47
N PHE A 63 -2.86 -18.29 8.42
CA PHE A 63 -4.24 -17.87 8.26
C PHE A 63 -4.57 -16.94 9.43
N ASP A 64 -5.27 -15.85 9.16
CA ASP A 64 -5.61 -14.83 10.14
C ASP A 64 -7.12 -14.57 10.14
N PRO A 65 -7.86 -15.09 11.14
CA PRO A 65 -9.29 -14.87 11.28
C PRO A 65 -9.64 -13.49 11.86
N MET A 66 -8.65 -12.70 12.29
CA MET A 66 -8.90 -11.38 12.89
C MET A 66 -9.09 -10.26 11.86
N THR A 67 -8.89 -10.54 10.58
CA THR A 67 -9.12 -9.61 9.46
C THR A 67 -9.96 -10.27 8.39
N GLN A 68 -10.59 -9.49 7.51
CA GLN A 68 -11.64 -10.00 6.62
C GLN A 68 -12.75 -10.68 7.42
N TYR A 69 -13.16 -10.10 8.54
CA TYR A 69 -14.20 -10.65 9.39
C TYR A 69 -15.54 -10.73 8.65
N PRO A 70 -16.35 -11.80 8.81
CA PRO A 70 -16.16 -13.01 9.65
C PRO A 70 -15.51 -14.21 8.94
N TYR A 71 -14.76 -13.97 7.85
CA TYR A 71 -14.23 -15.03 6.99
C TYR A 71 -12.79 -15.42 7.31
N GLY A 72 -11.94 -14.45 7.63
CA GLY A 72 -10.49 -14.66 7.75
C GLY A 72 -9.77 -14.78 6.41
N THR A 73 -8.46 -14.56 6.41
CA THR A 73 -7.63 -14.55 5.19
C THR A 73 -6.31 -15.30 5.36
N TYR A 74 -5.79 -15.84 4.26
CA TYR A 74 -4.45 -16.43 4.25
C TYR A 74 -3.37 -15.35 4.21
N THR A 75 -2.31 -15.53 4.98
CA THR A 75 -1.22 -14.55 5.05
C THR A 75 -0.26 -14.77 3.89
N HIS A 76 -0.23 -13.84 2.93
CA HIS A 76 0.74 -13.84 1.84
C HIS A 76 2.07 -13.15 2.22
N PHE A 77 2.15 -12.54 3.40
CA PHE A 77 3.33 -11.86 3.91
C PHE A 77 4.40 -12.87 4.32
N GLY A 78 5.59 -12.75 3.72
CA GLY A 78 6.61 -13.80 3.75
C GLY A 78 7.20 -14.16 5.11
N PRO A 79 7.62 -15.43 5.30
CA PRO A 79 8.33 -15.88 6.50
C PRO A 79 9.65 -15.14 6.71
N PHE A 80 10.36 -14.75 5.65
CA PHE A 80 11.67 -14.11 5.79
C PHE A 80 11.63 -12.89 6.71
N LEU A 81 10.77 -11.92 6.43
CA LEU A 81 10.72 -10.68 7.21
C LEU A 81 10.15 -10.90 8.60
N VAL A 82 9.16 -11.78 8.75
CA VAL A 82 8.58 -12.11 10.07
C VAL A 82 9.64 -12.72 10.98
N TYR A 83 10.36 -13.75 10.52
CA TYR A 83 11.39 -14.41 11.32
C TYR A 83 12.61 -13.53 11.55
N LEU A 84 13.09 -12.81 10.54
CA LEU A 84 14.21 -11.87 10.70
C LEU A 84 13.89 -10.85 11.79
N SER A 85 12.70 -10.26 11.72
CA SER A 85 12.27 -9.24 12.67
C SER A 85 12.06 -9.80 14.07
N ALA A 86 11.41 -10.96 14.20
CA ALA A 86 11.21 -11.63 15.47
C ALA A 86 12.54 -11.96 16.16
N ILE A 87 13.51 -12.51 15.41
CA ILE A 87 14.84 -12.84 15.94
C ILE A 87 15.56 -11.58 16.43
N ILE A 88 15.59 -10.50 15.64
CA ILE A 88 16.24 -9.25 16.04
C ILE A 88 15.56 -8.65 17.27
N ALA A 89 14.23 -8.64 17.31
CA ALA A 89 13.44 -8.13 18.42
C ALA A 89 13.66 -8.92 19.71
N MET A 90 13.71 -10.25 19.64
CA MET A 90 14.02 -11.12 20.77
C MET A 90 15.45 -10.91 21.29
N LEU A 91 16.44 -10.75 20.39
CA LEU A 91 17.82 -10.42 20.77
C LEU A 91 17.94 -9.04 21.43
N ALA A 92 17.09 -8.09 21.04
CA ALA A 92 16.99 -6.77 21.64
C ALA A 92 16.11 -6.71 22.91
N ASN A 93 15.53 -7.85 23.34
CA ASN A 93 14.57 -7.94 24.44
C ASN A 93 13.36 -6.99 24.31
N ALA A 94 12.88 -6.82 23.08
CA ALA A 94 11.82 -5.88 22.71
C ALA A 94 10.67 -6.63 22.02
N THR A 95 9.79 -7.27 22.81
CA THR A 95 8.89 -8.34 22.32
C THR A 95 7.45 -7.90 22.04
N SER A 96 7.01 -6.72 22.49
CA SER A 96 5.65 -6.22 22.26
C SER A 96 5.56 -4.70 22.29
N GLY A 97 4.43 -4.14 21.84
CA GLY A 97 4.11 -2.73 21.96
C GLY A 97 5.13 -1.79 21.31
N GLU A 98 5.41 -0.67 21.98
CA GLU A 98 6.28 0.37 21.45
C GLU A 98 7.75 -0.06 21.37
N SER A 99 8.25 -0.88 22.30
CA SER A 99 9.63 -1.37 22.27
C SER A 99 9.86 -2.25 21.05
N LEU A 100 8.92 -3.14 20.72
CA LEU A 100 8.97 -3.93 19.49
C LEU A 100 8.99 -3.00 18.27
N ARG A 101 8.05 -2.04 18.17
CA ARG A 101 8.03 -1.08 17.06
C ARG A 101 9.36 -0.33 16.92
N ALA A 102 9.99 0.08 18.02
CA ALA A 102 11.29 0.77 18.03
C ALA A 102 12.41 -0.03 17.36
N VAL A 103 12.35 -1.37 17.41
CA VAL A 103 13.29 -2.25 16.71
C VAL A 103 12.88 -2.40 15.23
N LEU A 104 11.58 -2.64 14.99
CA LEU A 104 11.06 -2.90 13.65
C LEU A 104 11.30 -1.76 12.67
N VAL A 105 11.22 -0.50 13.13
CA VAL A 105 11.42 0.66 12.25
C VAL A 105 12.79 0.69 11.56
N PHE A 106 13.83 0.08 12.13
CA PHE A 106 15.19 0.09 11.56
C PHE A 106 15.45 -0.98 10.50
N ILE A 107 14.70 -2.07 10.54
CA ILE A 107 14.87 -3.23 9.64
C ILE A 107 14.87 -2.83 8.15
N PRO A 108 13.91 -2.02 7.64
CA PRO A 108 13.92 -1.60 6.23
C PRO A 108 15.11 -0.71 5.87
N ALA A 109 15.52 0.19 6.77
CA ALA A 109 16.70 1.05 6.58
C ALA A 109 17.99 0.23 6.45
N ILE A 110 18.12 -0.82 7.27
CA ILE A 110 19.22 -1.79 7.17
C ILE A 110 19.15 -2.51 5.82
N GLY A 111 17.97 -2.98 5.39
CA GLY A 111 17.79 -3.59 4.06
C GLY A 111 18.22 -2.66 2.91
N GLY A 112 17.88 -1.37 2.99
CA GLY A 112 18.29 -0.36 2.01
C GLY A 112 19.80 -0.18 1.95
N ILE A 113 20.45 -0.15 3.12
CA ILE A 113 21.92 -0.08 3.23
C ILE A 113 22.58 -1.36 2.68
N LEU A 114 22.03 -2.54 2.99
CA LEU A 114 22.54 -3.82 2.49
C LEU A 114 22.42 -3.93 0.97
N THR A 115 21.38 -3.34 0.38
CA THR A 115 21.18 -3.29 -1.08
C THR A 115 22.31 -2.57 -1.82
N ILE A 116 23.01 -1.62 -1.18
CA ILE A 116 24.20 -0.98 -1.75
C ILE A 116 25.28 -2.01 -2.06
N PHE A 117 25.50 -2.97 -1.16
CA PHE A 117 26.47 -4.04 -1.35
C PHE A 117 26.02 -5.05 -2.41
N ALA A 118 24.73 -5.37 -2.46
CA ALA A 118 24.17 -6.25 -3.49
C ALA A 118 24.36 -5.66 -4.90
N ILE A 119 24.05 -4.37 -5.08
CA ILE A 119 24.25 -3.66 -6.35
C ILE A 119 25.72 -3.52 -6.70
N PHE A 120 26.58 -3.22 -5.72
CA PHE A 120 28.03 -3.22 -5.92
C PHE A 120 28.52 -4.58 -6.41
N PHE A 121 28.09 -5.65 -5.75
CA PHE A 121 28.48 -7.02 -6.09
C PHE A 121 28.02 -7.40 -7.51
N LEU A 122 26.76 -7.16 -7.85
CA LEU A 122 26.22 -7.38 -9.19
C LEU A 122 27.03 -6.62 -10.25
N THR A 123 27.14 -5.30 -10.09
CA THR A 123 27.78 -4.42 -11.08
C THR A 123 29.25 -4.75 -11.26
N ASN A 124 29.96 -5.08 -10.17
CA ASN A 124 31.38 -5.44 -10.23
C ASN A 124 31.58 -6.70 -11.07
N ASN A 125 30.66 -7.66 -10.96
CA ASN A 125 30.73 -8.90 -11.73
C ASN A 125 30.30 -8.72 -13.18
N VAL A 126 29.54 -7.68 -13.55
CA VAL A 126 29.10 -7.46 -14.94
C VAL A 126 30.02 -6.48 -15.66
N PHE A 127 30.15 -5.27 -15.12
CA PHE A 127 30.78 -4.11 -15.76
C PHE A 127 32.13 -3.73 -15.13
N GLY A 128 32.44 -4.26 -13.94
CA GLY A 128 33.71 -4.04 -13.26
C GLY A 128 33.64 -3.05 -12.11
N LYS A 129 34.75 -2.93 -11.39
CA LYS A 129 34.81 -2.26 -10.08
C LYS A 129 34.52 -0.76 -10.12
N ARG A 130 34.90 -0.06 -11.19
CA ARG A 130 34.67 1.38 -11.34
C ARG A 130 33.19 1.69 -11.45
N SER A 131 32.52 1.05 -12.40
CA SER A 131 31.06 1.05 -12.53
C SER A 131 30.37 0.71 -11.20
N ALA A 132 30.85 -0.33 -10.50
CA ALA A 132 30.24 -0.78 -9.24
C ALA A 132 30.26 0.27 -8.12
N LEU A 133 31.34 1.02 -7.97
CA LEU A 133 31.42 2.10 -6.98
C LEU A 133 30.41 3.22 -7.29
N ILE A 134 30.23 3.55 -8.57
CA ILE A 134 29.26 4.57 -8.99
C ILE A 134 27.83 4.05 -8.79
N SER A 135 27.52 2.82 -9.19
CA SER A 135 26.20 2.22 -8.98
C SER A 135 25.84 2.13 -7.49
N ALA A 136 26.81 1.84 -6.62
CA ALA A 136 26.64 1.87 -5.18
C ALA A 136 26.32 3.27 -4.64
N LEU A 137 26.97 4.31 -5.18
CA LEU A 137 26.61 5.70 -4.89
C LEU A 137 25.17 6.01 -5.32
N LEU A 138 24.81 5.66 -6.55
CA LEU A 138 23.49 5.99 -7.10
C LEU A 138 22.36 5.31 -6.32
N ILE A 139 22.44 4.00 -6.05
CA ILE A 139 21.37 3.32 -5.30
C ILE A 139 21.19 3.87 -3.88
N SER A 140 22.24 4.43 -3.27
CA SER A 140 22.15 5.06 -1.96
C SER A 140 21.29 6.34 -1.96
N ILE A 141 21.14 7.01 -3.11
CA ILE A 141 20.47 8.31 -3.27
C ILE A 141 19.32 8.30 -4.30
N ILE A 142 18.98 7.17 -4.92
CA ILE A 142 17.83 7.12 -5.84
C ILE A 142 16.54 7.39 -5.05
N PRO A 143 15.67 8.32 -5.51
CA PRO A 143 14.41 8.67 -4.87
C PRO A 143 13.31 7.60 -5.10
N GLY A 144 12.05 7.99 -4.91
CA GLY A 144 10.88 7.22 -5.30
C GLY A 144 10.53 6.07 -4.36
N GLN A 145 9.78 5.12 -4.89
CA GLN A 145 9.30 3.96 -4.12
C GLN A 145 10.43 3.15 -3.48
N PHE A 146 11.58 2.99 -4.15
CA PHE A 146 12.70 2.26 -3.53
C PHE A 146 13.19 2.98 -2.27
N LEU A 147 13.30 4.31 -2.32
CA LEU A 147 13.65 5.08 -1.15
C LEU A 147 12.57 4.98 -0.08
N HIS A 148 11.32 5.35 -0.39
CA HIS A 148 10.21 5.37 0.58
C HIS A 148 10.06 4.00 1.28
N ARG A 149 10.18 2.91 0.53
CA ARG A 149 10.05 1.54 1.04
C ARG A 149 11.32 0.96 1.66
N SER A 150 12.37 1.76 1.78
CA SER A 150 13.61 1.42 2.49
C SER A 150 13.99 2.46 3.55
N MET A 151 13.08 3.38 3.90
CA MET A 151 13.33 4.33 4.99
C MET A 151 12.99 3.71 6.34
N LEU A 152 13.48 4.35 7.40
CA LEU A 152 13.00 4.14 8.76
C LEU A 152 11.47 4.16 8.77
N SER A 153 10.86 3.28 9.58
CA SER A 153 9.41 3.13 9.77
C SER A 153 8.66 2.27 8.73
N PHE A 154 9.17 2.12 7.51
CA PHE A 154 8.51 1.31 6.47
C PHE A 154 8.87 -0.18 6.54
N ASN A 155 8.56 -0.87 7.65
CA ASN A 155 8.95 -2.28 7.84
C ASN A 155 8.11 -3.23 6.99
N ASP A 156 8.47 -3.34 5.72
CA ASP A 156 7.78 -4.13 4.70
C ASP A 156 8.78 -4.91 3.84
N HIS A 157 8.28 -5.88 3.05
CA HIS A 157 9.08 -6.82 2.29
C HIS A 157 9.73 -6.25 1.02
N HIS A 158 9.23 -5.12 0.51
CA HIS A 158 9.66 -4.53 -0.76
C HIS A 158 11.16 -4.27 -0.91
N VAL A 159 11.84 -3.77 0.13
CA VAL A 159 13.29 -3.57 0.07
C VAL A 159 14.05 -4.91 0.01
N TRP A 160 13.52 -5.93 0.70
CA TRP A 160 14.10 -7.26 0.75
C TRP A 160 13.90 -8.04 -0.55
N GLU A 161 12.82 -7.76 -1.27
CA GLU A 161 12.61 -8.25 -2.64
C GLU A 161 13.77 -7.81 -3.56
N VAL A 162 14.07 -6.51 -3.60
CA VAL A 162 15.17 -5.96 -4.40
C VAL A 162 16.51 -6.53 -3.95
N PHE A 163 16.76 -6.55 -2.63
CA PHE A 163 17.99 -7.06 -2.05
C PHE A 163 18.26 -8.51 -2.46
N TRP A 164 17.29 -9.41 -2.25
CA TRP A 164 17.46 -10.83 -2.53
C TRP A 164 17.49 -11.12 -4.02
N MET A 165 16.63 -10.49 -4.84
CA MET A 165 16.67 -10.64 -6.30
C MET A 165 18.04 -10.23 -6.87
N VAL A 166 18.56 -9.06 -6.48
CA VAL A 166 19.86 -8.55 -6.96
C VAL A 166 21.01 -9.44 -6.47
N THR A 167 20.98 -9.88 -5.21
CA THR A 167 22.00 -10.77 -4.65
C THR A 167 22.02 -12.11 -5.40
N SER A 168 20.84 -12.68 -5.64
CA SER A 168 20.64 -13.91 -6.39
C SER A 168 21.17 -13.77 -7.83
N LEU A 169 20.82 -12.67 -8.50
CA LEU A 169 21.29 -12.34 -9.84
C LEU A 169 22.81 -12.18 -9.89
N ALA A 170 23.43 -11.57 -8.87
CA ALA A 170 24.86 -11.36 -8.81
C ALA A 170 25.64 -12.68 -8.70
N PHE A 171 25.16 -13.63 -7.90
CA PHE A 171 25.71 -14.97 -7.85
C PHE A 171 25.49 -15.72 -9.16
N PHE A 172 24.32 -15.58 -9.79
CA PHE A 172 24.03 -16.22 -11.07
C PHE A 172 24.96 -15.72 -12.19
N VAL A 173 25.27 -14.42 -12.24
CA VAL A 173 26.27 -13.86 -13.18
C VAL A 173 27.65 -14.49 -13.01
N LEU A 174 28.03 -14.91 -11.80
CA LEU A 174 29.29 -15.64 -11.61
C LEU A 174 29.23 -17.01 -12.31
N LEU A 175 28.10 -17.72 -12.22
CA LEU A 175 27.93 -19.05 -12.84
C LEU A 175 28.12 -19.03 -14.35
N THR A 176 27.86 -17.91 -15.03
CA THR A 176 28.06 -17.77 -16.47
C THR A 176 29.54 -17.65 -16.88
N LYS A 177 30.47 -17.56 -15.92
CA LYS A 177 31.89 -17.26 -16.16
C LYS A 177 32.86 -18.33 -15.65
N VAL A 178 32.47 -19.14 -14.66
CA VAL A 178 33.42 -19.99 -13.94
C VAL A 178 33.39 -21.43 -14.47
N GLU A 179 34.55 -22.08 -14.46
CA GLU A 179 34.67 -23.52 -14.67
C GLU A 179 34.13 -24.31 -13.47
N TRP A 180 33.95 -25.63 -13.63
CA TRP A 180 33.54 -26.50 -12.54
C TRP A 180 34.60 -26.54 -11.43
N SER A 181 34.22 -26.10 -10.23
CA SER A 181 35.09 -26.15 -9.05
C SER A 181 34.25 -26.11 -7.78
N LYS A 182 34.84 -26.47 -6.64
CA LYS A 182 34.22 -26.31 -5.32
C LYS A 182 33.71 -24.88 -5.09
N LYS A 183 34.47 -23.89 -5.55
CA LYS A 183 34.11 -22.46 -5.46
C LYS A 183 32.88 -22.12 -6.28
N SER A 184 32.78 -22.64 -7.50
CA SER A 184 31.63 -22.42 -8.39
C SER A 184 30.37 -23.09 -7.86
N VAL A 185 30.50 -24.28 -7.26
CA VAL A 185 29.38 -24.97 -6.58
C VAL A 185 28.90 -24.16 -5.38
N ILE A 186 29.82 -23.60 -4.57
CA ILE A 186 29.44 -22.70 -3.47
C ILE A 186 28.68 -21.48 -3.98
N TYR A 187 29.11 -20.88 -5.11
CA TYR A 187 28.37 -19.77 -5.72
C TYR A 187 26.97 -20.17 -6.19
N ALA A 188 26.81 -21.37 -6.74
CA ALA A 188 25.51 -21.89 -7.13
C ALA A 188 24.60 -22.09 -5.91
N ILE A 189 25.13 -22.66 -4.83
CA ILE A 189 24.39 -22.85 -3.57
C ILE A 189 23.99 -21.50 -2.96
N LEU A 190 24.92 -20.55 -2.83
CA LEU A 190 24.63 -19.23 -2.26
C LEU A 190 23.64 -18.43 -3.11
N GLY A 191 23.76 -18.52 -4.44
CA GLY A 191 22.77 -17.94 -5.36
C GLY A 191 21.40 -18.58 -5.19
N GLY A 192 21.32 -19.91 -5.11
CA GLY A 192 20.07 -20.63 -4.92
C GLY A 192 19.44 -20.38 -3.56
N VAL A 193 20.23 -20.28 -2.49
CA VAL A 193 19.76 -19.86 -1.16
C VAL A 193 19.21 -18.44 -1.21
N SER A 194 19.89 -17.51 -1.88
CA SER A 194 19.40 -16.15 -2.08
C SER A 194 18.08 -16.13 -2.86
N PHE A 195 17.93 -17.01 -3.87
CA PHE A 195 16.68 -17.15 -4.60
C PHE A 195 15.56 -17.73 -3.73
N GLY A 196 15.85 -18.74 -2.93
CA GLY A 196 14.91 -19.28 -1.95
C GLY A 196 14.46 -18.19 -0.96
N LEU A 197 15.39 -17.40 -0.43
CA LEU A 197 15.08 -16.27 0.48
C LEU A 197 14.27 -15.17 -0.21
N TYR A 198 14.48 -14.93 -1.50
CA TYR A 198 13.63 -14.04 -2.28
C TYR A 198 12.18 -14.56 -2.33
N ILE A 199 11.97 -15.85 -2.62
CA ILE A 199 10.64 -16.46 -2.60
C ILE A 199 10.03 -16.42 -1.18
N LEU A 200 10.84 -16.64 -0.14
CA LEU A 200 10.41 -16.53 1.27
C LEU A 200 10.14 -15.10 1.74
N THR A 201 10.53 -14.11 0.94
CA THR A 201 10.18 -12.70 1.15
C THR A 201 8.86 -12.40 0.47
N TRP A 202 8.74 -12.82 -0.79
CA TRP A 202 7.56 -12.62 -1.63
C TRP A 202 7.28 -13.85 -2.48
N ALA A 203 6.10 -14.46 -2.30
CA ALA A 203 5.76 -15.74 -2.92
C ALA A 203 5.92 -15.69 -4.45
N ALA A 204 5.44 -14.63 -5.10
CA ALA A 204 5.56 -14.44 -6.55
C ALA A 204 7.00 -14.17 -7.06
N GLY A 205 7.97 -14.10 -6.16
CA GLY A 205 9.40 -14.09 -6.47
C GLY A 205 9.84 -15.31 -7.29
N PHE A 206 9.07 -16.41 -7.30
CA PHE A 206 9.32 -17.57 -8.16
C PHE A 206 9.44 -17.19 -9.64
N THR A 207 8.76 -16.13 -10.09
CA THR A 207 8.81 -15.62 -11.46
C THR A 207 10.22 -15.24 -11.93
N PHE A 208 11.13 -14.94 -11.01
CA PHE A 208 12.54 -14.73 -11.34
C PHE A 208 13.21 -16.00 -11.91
N GLY A 209 12.76 -17.19 -11.51
CA GLY A 209 13.22 -18.44 -12.12
C GLY A 209 12.81 -18.56 -13.60
N LEU A 210 11.63 -18.04 -13.98
CA LEU A 210 11.23 -17.94 -15.39
C LEU A 210 12.18 -17.03 -16.16
N LEU A 211 12.55 -15.87 -15.62
CA LEU A 211 13.52 -14.98 -16.26
C LEU A 211 14.85 -15.69 -16.55
N LEU A 212 15.36 -16.49 -15.60
CA LEU A 212 16.61 -17.24 -15.75
C LEU A 212 16.51 -18.32 -16.85
N ILE A 213 15.40 -19.06 -16.91
CA ILE A 213 15.19 -20.08 -17.95
C ILE A 213 14.96 -19.44 -19.31
N SER A 214 14.16 -18.37 -19.38
CA SER A 214 13.97 -17.58 -20.59
C SER A 214 15.29 -17.02 -21.10
N THR A 215 16.22 -16.66 -20.20
CA THR A 215 17.58 -16.26 -20.59
C THR A 215 18.30 -17.40 -21.31
N PHE A 216 18.23 -18.63 -20.81
CA PHE A 216 18.91 -19.77 -21.46
C PHE A 216 18.27 -20.10 -22.80
N PHE A 217 16.94 -20.16 -22.84
CA PHE A 217 16.17 -20.39 -24.05
C PHE A 217 16.50 -19.35 -25.14
N LEU A 218 16.39 -18.06 -24.81
CA LEU A 218 16.63 -16.98 -25.76
C LEU A 218 18.12 -16.85 -26.11
N ALA A 219 19.03 -17.14 -25.18
CA ALA A 219 20.46 -17.17 -25.49
C ALA A 219 20.76 -18.23 -26.56
N MET A 220 20.19 -19.43 -26.43
CA MET A 220 20.33 -20.48 -27.44
C MET A 220 19.71 -20.06 -28.78
N LEU A 221 18.54 -19.42 -28.76
CA LEU A 221 17.86 -18.92 -29.96
C LEU A 221 18.68 -17.84 -30.70
N PHE A 222 19.34 -16.94 -29.99
CA PHE A 222 20.20 -15.89 -30.58
C PHE A 222 21.65 -16.34 -30.85
N GLY A 223 21.94 -17.63 -30.65
CA GLY A 223 23.26 -18.22 -30.88
C GLY A 223 24.34 -17.74 -29.90
N ILE A 224 23.94 -17.41 -28.68
CA ILE A 224 24.84 -17.16 -27.54
C ILE A 224 25.22 -18.52 -26.93
N LYS A 225 26.51 -18.81 -26.84
CA LYS A 225 27.00 -20.09 -26.32
C LYS A 225 26.82 -20.16 -24.80
N ILE A 226 26.32 -21.29 -24.32
CA ILE A 226 26.19 -21.61 -22.89
C ILE A 226 27.13 -22.79 -22.61
N SER A 227 27.95 -22.69 -21.56
CA SER A 227 28.83 -23.80 -21.21
C SER A 227 28.05 -24.90 -20.47
N GLU A 228 28.47 -26.15 -20.64
CA GLU A 228 27.91 -27.31 -19.91
C GLU A 228 27.95 -27.08 -18.39
N ASN A 229 29.04 -26.49 -17.88
CA ASN A 229 29.17 -26.17 -16.46
C ASN A 229 28.11 -25.17 -15.99
N THR A 230 27.72 -24.20 -16.83
CA THR A 230 26.67 -23.22 -16.50
C THR A 230 25.33 -23.94 -16.28
N PHE A 231 24.98 -24.92 -17.13
CA PHE A 231 23.77 -25.72 -16.94
C PHE A 231 23.80 -26.53 -15.63
N LYS A 232 24.90 -27.26 -15.37
CA LYS A 232 25.05 -28.06 -14.13
C LYS A 232 24.97 -27.21 -12.87
N LEU A 233 25.64 -26.05 -12.87
CA LEU A 233 25.61 -25.11 -11.74
C LEU A 233 24.22 -24.49 -11.55
N THR A 234 23.49 -24.23 -12.63
CA THR A 234 22.11 -23.72 -12.57
C THR A 234 21.14 -24.75 -11.98
N ILE A 235 21.34 -26.03 -12.24
CA ILE A 235 20.59 -27.11 -11.58
C ILE A 235 20.83 -27.09 -10.07
N ILE A 236 22.08 -26.96 -9.62
CA ILE A 236 22.41 -26.85 -8.18
C ILE A 236 21.77 -25.60 -7.56
N TYR A 237 21.80 -24.49 -8.29
CA TYR A 237 21.16 -23.25 -7.89
C TYR A 237 19.65 -23.44 -7.63
N PHE A 238 18.91 -24.05 -8.57
CA PHE A 238 17.47 -24.28 -8.37
C PHE A 238 17.20 -25.29 -7.26
N LEU A 239 17.96 -26.39 -7.16
CA LEU A 239 17.83 -27.36 -6.07
C LEU A 239 18.09 -26.74 -4.69
N SER A 240 19.03 -25.80 -4.60
CA SER A 240 19.29 -25.09 -3.34
C SER A 240 18.13 -24.17 -2.97
N ALA A 241 17.51 -23.49 -3.95
CA ALA A 241 16.29 -22.71 -3.73
C ALA A 241 15.12 -23.59 -3.29
N THR A 242 14.95 -24.77 -3.92
CA THR A 242 13.96 -25.78 -3.54
C THR A 242 14.12 -26.18 -2.08
N PHE A 243 15.35 -26.46 -1.64
CA PHE A 243 15.64 -26.86 -0.27
C PHE A 243 15.27 -25.77 0.75
N VAL A 244 15.54 -24.50 0.43
CA VAL A 244 15.18 -23.36 1.30
C VAL A 244 13.66 -23.16 1.36
N TYR A 245 12.95 -23.34 0.24
CA TYR A 245 11.51 -23.12 0.19
C TYR A 245 10.69 -24.28 0.80
N LEU A 246 11.21 -25.51 0.72
CA LEU A 246 10.50 -26.74 1.10
C LEU A 246 9.79 -26.69 2.47
N PRO A 247 10.38 -26.19 3.56
CA PRO A 247 9.72 -26.13 4.87
C PRO A 247 8.47 -25.23 4.90
N PHE A 248 8.34 -24.33 3.94
CA PHE A 248 7.27 -23.33 3.87
C PHE A 248 6.23 -23.62 2.79
N ALA A 249 6.41 -24.71 2.02
CA ALA A 249 5.61 -24.99 0.84
C ALA A 249 4.17 -25.45 1.14
N PHE A 250 3.83 -25.89 2.35
CA PHE A 250 2.54 -26.55 2.63
C PHE A 250 1.63 -25.74 3.57
N ASN A 251 1.77 -24.42 3.56
CA ASN A 251 1.07 -23.54 4.49
C ASN A 251 -0.23 -22.93 3.94
N ALA A 252 -0.46 -23.02 2.64
CA ALA A 252 -1.64 -22.50 1.97
C ALA A 252 -2.06 -23.38 0.78
N PRO A 253 -3.33 -23.29 0.33
CA PRO A 253 -3.78 -23.89 -0.91
C PRO A 253 -2.95 -23.41 -2.11
N ASN A 254 -2.93 -24.21 -3.19
CA ASN A 254 -2.21 -23.88 -4.42
C ASN A 254 -2.55 -22.48 -4.93
N SER A 255 -1.55 -21.60 -4.96
CA SER A 255 -1.70 -20.22 -5.37
C SER A 255 -0.36 -19.60 -5.75
N PRO A 256 -0.30 -18.74 -6.78
CA PRO A 256 0.90 -17.99 -7.12
C PRO A 256 1.27 -16.90 -6.10
N ALA A 257 0.31 -16.45 -5.30
CA ALA A 257 0.49 -15.37 -4.34
C ALA A 257 0.68 -15.87 -2.89
N LEU A 258 0.39 -17.13 -2.60
CA LEU A 258 0.50 -17.72 -1.25
C LEU A 258 1.64 -18.75 -1.18
N TYR A 259 2.12 -19.00 0.02
CA TYR A 259 3.16 -20.00 0.31
C TYR A 259 2.59 -21.43 0.18
N SER A 260 2.58 -21.92 -1.06
CA SER A 260 1.91 -23.15 -1.46
C SER A 260 2.84 -24.13 -2.17
N PRO A 261 2.39 -25.38 -2.43
CA PRO A 261 3.19 -26.37 -3.15
C PRO A 261 3.48 -25.95 -4.59
N MET A 262 2.74 -24.98 -5.14
CA MET A 262 2.91 -24.49 -6.51
C MET A 262 4.32 -23.94 -6.75
N GLN A 263 4.85 -23.08 -5.87
CA GLN A 263 6.20 -22.52 -6.02
C GLN A 263 7.27 -23.62 -5.92
N LEU A 264 7.05 -24.63 -5.07
CA LEU A 264 7.94 -25.78 -4.95
C LEU A 264 7.97 -26.58 -6.26
N MET A 265 6.79 -26.86 -6.83
CA MET A 265 6.66 -27.51 -8.13
C MET A 265 7.30 -26.69 -9.27
N MET A 266 7.17 -25.35 -9.25
CA MET A 266 7.83 -24.48 -10.21
C MET A 266 9.36 -24.56 -10.12
N LEU A 267 9.94 -24.64 -8.91
CA LEU A 267 11.38 -24.82 -8.73
C LEU A 267 11.89 -26.17 -9.28
N PHE A 268 11.12 -27.25 -9.09
CA PHE A 268 11.41 -28.53 -9.74
C PHE A 268 11.26 -28.48 -11.26
N PHE A 269 10.22 -27.81 -11.76
CA PHE A 269 10.03 -27.57 -13.18
C PHE A 269 11.22 -26.81 -13.77
N TYR A 270 11.74 -25.79 -13.08
CA TYR A 270 12.92 -25.05 -13.50
C TYR A 270 14.17 -25.91 -13.62
N THR A 271 14.35 -26.79 -12.65
CA THR A 271 15.44 -27.78 -12.65
C THR A 271 15.30 -28.72 -13.85
N ALA A 272 14.09 -29.24 -14.09
CA ALA A 272 13.80 -30.15 -15.19
C ALA A 272 13.98 -29.49 -16.57
N VAL A 273 13.49 -28.26 -16.75
CA VAL A 273 13.64 -27.50 -18.00
C VAL A 273 15.10 -27.15 -18.25
N THR A 274 15.86 -26.75 -17.24
CA THR A 274 17.30 -26.50 -17.37
C THR A 274 18.03 -27.76 -17.82
N PHE A 275 17.71 -28.91 -17.22
CA PHE A 275 18.26 -30.20 -17.64
C PHE A 275 17.84 -30.56 -19.08
N ALA A 276 16.58 -30.34 -19.46
CA ALA A 276 16.09 -30.61 -20.81
C ALA A 276 16.79 -29.73 -21.86
N LEU A 277 16.95 -28.42 -21.60
CA LEU A 277 17.70 -27.50 -22.45
C LEU A 277 19.17 -27.91 -22.59
N TRP A 278 19.79 -28.36 -21.49
CA TRP A 278 21.15 -28.88 -21.52
C TRP A 278 21.28 -30.13 -22.40
N GLN A 279 20.39 -31.11 -22.22
CA GLN A 279 20.40 -32.34 -23.04
C GLN A 279 20.09 -32.05 -24.50
N PHE A 280 19.18 -31.11 -24.76
CA PHE A 280 18.89 -30.65 -26.11
C PHE A 280 20.13 -30.02 -26.75
N ASP A 281 20.82 -29.10 -26.06
CA ASP A 281 22.03 -28.44 -26.59
C ASP A 281 23.14 -29.45 -26.91
N LEU A 282 23.39 -30.40 -26.00
CA LEU A 282 24.40 -31.45 -26.18
C LEU A 282 24.10 -32.38 -27.36
N LYS A 283 22.84 -32.80 -27.53
CA LYS A 283 22.45 -33.84 -28.49
C LYS A 283 21.95 -33.27 -29.82
N TYR A 284 21.79 -31.96 -29.95
CA TYR A 284 21.12 -31.34 -31.09
C TYR A 284 21.76 -31.74 -32.43
N GLU A 285 23.09 -31.77 -32.55
CA GLU A 285 23.76 -32.14 -33.81
C GLU A 285 23.49 -33.60 -34.23
N ALA A 286 23.29 -34.50 -33.26
CA ALA A 286 22.89 -35.87 -33.55
C ALA A 286 21.41 -35.95 -33.95
N VAL A 287 20.55 -35.23 -33.24
CA VAL A 287 19.10 -35.19 -33.48
C VAL A 287 18.77 -34.53 -34.82
N LYS A 288 19.49 -33.48 -35.20
CA LYS A 288 19.34 -32.75 -36.47
C LYS A 288 19.45 -33.68 -37.69
N LYS A 289 20.30 -34.71 -37.63
CA LYS A 289 20.45 -35.71 -38.69
C LYS A 289 19.17 -36.53 -38.94
N VAL A 290 18.33 -36.67 -37.90
CA VAL A 290 17.08 -37.43 -37.95
C VAL A 290 15.91 -36.51 -38.29
N ILE A 291 15.71 -35.42 -37.54
CA ILE A 291 14.52 -34.57 -37.66
C ILE A 291 14.59 -33.55 -38.80
N ARG A 292 15.79 -33.23 -39.32
CA ARG A 292 16.03 -32.27 -40.42
C ARG A 292 15.44 -30.85 -40.20
N ILE A 293 15.20 -30.45 -38.95
CA ILE A 293 14.69 -29.13 -38.57
C ILE A 293 15.83 -28.29 -37.99
N GLY A 294 15.84 -26.98 -38.31
CA GLY A 294 16.80 -26.00 -37.77
C GLY A 294 16.70 -25.85 -36.24
N LYS A 295 17.77 -25.39 -35.59
CA LYS A 295 17.85 -25.38 -34.11
C LYS A 295 16.84 -24.41 -33.53
N GLU A 296 16.68 -23.30 -34.22
CA GLU A 296 15.76 -22.21 -33.92
C GLU A 296 14.31 -22.71 -33.99
N THR A 297 13.94 -23.41 -35.07
CA THR A 297 12.60 -23.98 -35.23
C THR A 297 12.31 -25.06 -34.18
N ALA A 298 13.28 -25.94 -33.89
CA ALA A 298 13.14 -26.96 -32.85
C ALA A 298 12.97 -26.33 -31.45
N LEU A 299 13.71 -25.27 -31.15
CA LEU A 299 13.56 -24.49 -29.92
C LEU A 299 12.17 -23.83 -29.85
N LEU A 300 11.68 -23.23 -30.93
CA LEU A 300 10.35 -22.63 -30.97
C LEU A 300 9.24 -23.67 -30.70
N LEU A 301 9.36 -24.87 -31.29
CA LEU A 301 8.44 -25.97 -30.99
C LEU A 301 8.51 -26.41 -29.53
N LEU A 302 9.72 -26.51 -28.96
CA LEU A 302 9.91 -26.80 -27.53
C LEU A 302 9.30 -25.71 -26.64
N ALA A 303 9.37 -24.44 -27.03
CA ALA A 303 8.72 -23.36 -26.30
C ALA A 303 7.19 -23.48 -26.35
N ILE A 304 6.61 -23.80 -27.51
CA ILE A 304 5.17 -24.05 -27.63
C ILE A 304 4.75 -25.20 -26.71
N VAL A 305 5.46 -26.33 -26.75
CA VAL A 305 5.20 -27.48 -25.87
C VAL A 305 5.38 -27.09 -24.39
N GLY A 306 6.41 -26.31 -24.06
CA GLY A 306 6.66 -25.81 -22.72
C GLY A 306 5.55 -24.90 -22.19
N LEU A 307 5.00 -24.02 -23.03
CA LEU A 307 3.84 -23.17 -22.69
C LEU A 307 2.59 -24.01 -22.44
N PHE A 308 2.32 -25.01 -23.28
CA PHE A 308 1.23 -25.96 -23.03
C PHE A 308 1.43 -26.76 -21.73
N ALA A 309 2.65 -27.20 -21.44
CA ALA A 309 2.96 -27.90 -20.20
C ALA A 309 2.75 -26.99 -18.97
N ILE A 310 3.17 -25.72 -19.03
CA ILE A 310 2.88 -24.74 -17.97
C ILE A 310 1.37 -24.57 -17.80
N SER A 311 0.63 -24.43 -18.90
CA SER A 311 -0.82 -24.29 -18.86
C SER A 311 -1.54 -25.50 -18.27
N ALA A 312 -1.04 -26.71 -18.50
CA ALA A 312 -1.63 -27.94 -18.02
C ALA A 312 -1.25 -28.27 -16.56
N ILE A 313 0.01 -28.00 -16.17
CA ILE A 313 0.54 -28.34 -14.84
C ILE A 313 0.23 -27.23 -13.83
N PHE A 314 0.20 -25.97 -14.27
CA PHE A 314 -0.01 -24.79 -13.42
C PHE A 314 -1.19 -23.94 -13.94
N PRO A 315 -2.42 -24.47 -13.89
CA PRO A 315 -3.60 -23.77 -14.41
C PRO A 315 -3.86 -22.46 -13.66
N GLU A 316 -3.65 -22.41 -12.33
CA GLU A 316 -3.87 -21.20 -11.52
C GLU A 316 -2.92 -20.06 -11.92
N PHE A 317 -1.64 -20.39 -12.14
CA PHE A 317 -0.66 -19.44 -12.65
C PHE A 317 -1.03 -18.97 -14.06
N SER A 318 -1.50 -19.88 -14.91
CA SER A 318 -1.86 -19.58 -16.29
C SER A 318 -3.11 -18.72 -16.41
N ILE A 319 -4.08 -18.88 -15.51
CA ILE A 319 -5.23 -17.98 -15.37
C ILE A 319 -4.76 -16.60 -14.88
N THR A 320 -3.84 -16.57 -13.92
CA THR A 320 -3.26 -15.31 -13.40
C THR A 320 -2.47 -14.57 -14.49
N ILE A 321 -1.76 -15.29 -15.37
CA ILE A 321 -1.10 -14.69 -16.54
C ILE A 321 -2.11 -14.39 -17.66
N GLY A 322 -3.13 -15.21 -17.88
CA GLY A 322 -4.15 -14.98 -18.90
C GLY A 322 -4.96 -13.70 -18.66
N THR A 323 -5.04 -13.27 -17.40
CA THR A 323 -5.61 -12.00 -16.96
C THR A 323 -4.61 -10.83 -17.02
N VAL A 324 -3.42 -11.00 -17.61
CA VAL A 324 -2.39 -9.93 -17.76
C VAL A 324 -2.89 -8.73 -18.57
N THR A 325 -3.91 -8.89 -19.41
CA THR A 325 -4.61 -7.73 -19.99
C THR A 325 -5.23 -6.82 -18.92
N GLY A 326 -5.71 -7.38 -17.80
CA GLY A 326 -6.17 -6.65 -16.61
C GLY A 326 -5.04 -6.11 -15.73
N TYR A 327 -3.85 -6.73 -15.72
CA TYR A 327 -2.67 -6.18 -15.02
C TYR A 327 -2.05 -5.00 -15.79
N LEU A 328 -2.11 -5.02 -17.12
CA LEU A 328 -1.63 -3.94 -18.00
C LEU A 328 -2.70 -2.86 -18.24
N GLN A 329 -3.98 -3.18 -18.04
CA GLN A 329 -5.11 -2.25 -18.15
C GLN A 329 -6.16 -2.54 -17.05
N PRO A 330 -5.91 -2.10 -15.80
CA PRO A 330 -6.88 -2.21 -14.71
C PRO A 330 -8.20 -1.47 -15.04
N LYS A 331 -9.32 -1.93 -14.47
CA LYS A 331 -10.67 -1.36 -14.69
C LYS A 331 -11.42 -1.16 -13.37
N GLY A 332 -12.40 -0.25 -13.35
CA GLY A 332 -13.31 -0.03 -12.23
C GLY A 332 -12.63 0.47 -10.94
N GLY A 333 -13.09 0.01 -9.77
CA GLY A 333 -12.56 0.39 -8.46
C GLY A 333 -11.05 0.18 -8.30
N ALA A 334 -10.45 -0.78 -9.02
CA ALA A 334 -9.01 -1.02 -8.97
C ALA A 334 -8.18 0.16 -9.52
N LEU A 335 -8.76 0.99 -10.40
CA LEU A 335 -8.14 2.23 -10.86
C LEU A 335 -8.10 3.29 -9.77
N THR A 336 -8.89 3.21 -8.69
CA THR A 336 -8.77 4.19 -7.60
C THR A 336 -7.51 3.98 -6.75
N ILE A 337 -6.76 2.89 -6.98
CA ILE A 337 -5.54 2.55 -6.27
C ILE A 337 -4.33 3.12 -7.01
N GLY A 338 -3.62 4.06 -6.38
CA GLY A 338 -2.45 4.73 -6.96
C GLY A 338 -1.30 3.79 -7.39
N GLU A 339 -1.22 2.59 -6.82
CA GLU A 339 -0.19 1.60 -7.14
C GLU A 339 -0.41 0.86 -8.47
N VAL A 340 -1.68 0.66 -8.85
CA VAL A 340 -2.06 -0.21 -9.97
C VAL A 340 -2.11 0.57 -11.29
N TYR A 341 -2.17 1.91 -11.22
CA TYR A 341 -2.12 2.76 -12.42
C TYR A 341 -0.85 2.53 -13.26
N PRO A 342 -0.96 2.60 -14.60
CA PRO A 342 0.20 2.56 -15.48
C PRO A 342 1.17 3.71 -15.20
N PHE A 343 2.45 3.38 -15.02
CA PHE A 343 3.45 4.31 -14.46
C PHE A 343 3.60 5.61 -15.25
N PHE A 344 3.63 5.54 -16.58
CA PHE A 344 3.78 6.72 -17.43
C PHE A 344 2.48 7.51 -17.65
N PHE A 345 1.35 7.05 -17.09
CA PHE A 345 0.01 7.64 -17.30
C PHE A 345 -0.66 8.07 -16.00
N LEU A 346 0.08 8.20 -14.89
CA LEU A 346 -0.45 8.61 -13.57
C LEU A 346 -1.24 9.93 -13.59
N GLY A 347 -0.95 10.83 -14.53
CA GLY A 347 -1.68 12.09 -14.72
C GLY A 347 -2.82 12.02 -15.75
N GLY A 348 -3.24 10.83 -16.19
CA GLY A 348 -4.22 10.63 -17.26
C GLY A 348 -3.65 10.78 -18.69
N SER A 349 -2.46 11.34 -18.83
CA SER A 349 -1.73 11.46 -20.10
C SER A 349 -0.30 10.93 -19.97
N PHE A 350 0.29 10.51 -21.09
CA PHE A 350 1.70 10.08 -21.12
C PHE A 350 2.62 11.19 -20.62
N SER A 351 3.47 10.86 -19.64
CA SER A 351 4.46 11.79 -19.08
C SER A 351 5.68 11.04 -18.55
N LEU A 352 6.86 11.66 -18.66
CA LEU A 352 8.10 11.20 -18.04
C LEU A 352 8.32 11.80 -16.65
N ALA A 353 7.40 12.64 -16.16
CA ALA A 353 7.47 13.19 -14.80
C ALA A 353 7.54 12.10 -13.72
N PRO A 354 6.77 10.99 -13.79
CA PRO A 354 6.91 9.87 -12.85
C PRO A 354 8.32 9.26 -12.85
N ALA A 355 8.96 9.14 -14.02
CA ALA A 355 10.32 8.62 -14.10
C ALA A 355 11.33 9.54 -13.39
N TYR A 356 11.17 10.86 -13.53
CA TYR A 356 12.00 11.83 -12.83
C TYR A 356 11.75 11.81 -11.31
N THR A 357 10.50 11.77 -10.85
CA THR A 357 10.20 11.78 -9.41
C THR A 357 10.62 10.48 -8.71
N HIS A 358 10.60 9.34 -9.42
CA HIS A 358 10.98 8.05 -8.86
C HIS A 358 12.47 7.70 -9.00
N PHE A 359 13.15 8.18 -10.04
CA PHE A 359 14.54 7.76 -10.32
C PHE A 359 15.51 8.93 -10.43
N GLY A 360 15.03 10.17 -10.33
CA GLY A 360 15.82 11.36 -10.60
C GLY A 360 16.34 11.36 -12.04
N THR A 361 17.57 11.83 -12.20
CA THR A 361 18.22 11.84 -13.52
C THR A 361 18.84 10.49 -13.89
N ALA A 362 18.91 9.53 -12.96
CA ALA A 362 19.47 8.20 -13.23
C ALA A 362 18.72 7.44 -14.33
N PHE A 363 17.40 7.61 -14.43
CA PHE A 363 16.60 7.02 -15.51
C PHE A 363 17.10 7.43 -16.91
N PHE A 364 17.36 8.72 -17.10
CA PHE A 364 17.79 9.25 -18.41
C PHE A 364 19.20 8.83 -18.81
N PHE A 365 20.04 8.43 -17.85
CA PHE A 365 21.34 7.81 -18.11
C PHE A 365 21.21 6.29 -18.35
N ALA A 366 20.27 5.65 -17.65
CA ALA A 366 20.06 4.20 -17.75
C ALA A 366 19.50 3.79 -19.11
N ILE A 367 18.45 4.46 -19.63
CA ILE A 367 17.78 4.04 -20.87
C ILE A 367 18.73 4.01 -22.10
N PRO A 368 19.52 5.06 -22.40
CA PRO A 368 20.49 4.98 -23.50
C PRO A 368 21.55 3.91 -23.28
N THR A 369 21.90 3.64 -22.02
CA THR A 369 22.90 2.64 -21.67
C THR A 369 22.36 1.21 -21.81
N ILE A 370 21.07 0.99 -21.57
CA ILE A 370 20.39 -0.27 -21.88
C ILE A 370 20.47 -0.54 -23.39
N ALA A 371 20.20 0.47 -24.22
CA ALA A 371 20.35 0.35 -25.68
C ALA A 371 21.81 0.07 -26.10
N TYR A 372 22.78 0.73 -25.45
CA TYR A 372 24.20 0.44 -25.67
C TYR A 372 24.59 -0.99 -25.28
N VAL A 373 24.08 -1.51 -24.16
CA VAL A 373 24.30 -2.91 -23.75
C VAL A 373 23.62 -3.87 -24.73
N ALA A 374 22.45 -3.55 -25.26
CA ALA A 374 21.82 -4.34 -26.33
C ALA A 374 22.71 -4.42 -27.58
N PHE A 375 23.29 -3.29 -28.00
CA PHE A 375 24.28 -3.28 -29.08
C PHE A 375 25.52 -4.12 -28.74
N ARG A 376 26.02 -4.02 -27.50
CA ARG A 376 27.16 -4.82 -27.02
C ARG A 376 26.85 -6.32 -27.03
N VAL A 377 25.66 -6.73 -26.61
CA VAL A 377 25.19 -8.12 -26.69
C VAL A 377 25.17 -8.60 -28.14
N TYR A 378 24.63 -7.81 -29.06
CA TYR A 378 24.59 -8.15 -30.49
C TYR A 378 26.01 -8.37 -31.05
N ARG A 379 26.99 -7.57 -30.63
CA ARG A 379 28.38 -7.64 -31.10
C ARG A 379 29.22 -8.72 -30.42
N GLN A 380 29.09 -8.89 -29.11
CA GLN A 380 29.97 -9.74 -28.30
C GLN A 380 29.36 -11.11 -27.98
N LYS A 381 28.03 -11.23 -27.99
CA LYS A 381 27.28 -12.46 -27.67
C LYS A 381 27.70 -13.09 -26.32
N GLU A 382 27.93 -12.26 -25.30
CA GLU A 382 28.23 -12.74 -23.95
C GLU A 382 26.95 -13.00 -23.14
N LEU A 383 26.84 -14.19 -22.53
CA LEU A 383 25.67 -14.58 -21.73
C LEU A 383 25.39 -13.63 -20.55
N LYS A 384 26.44 -13.13 -19.88
CA LYS A 384 26.31 -12.22 -18.74
C LYS A 384 25.62 -10.90 -19.13
N ASP A 385 25.94 -10.35 -20.30
CA ASP A 385 25.38 -9.09 -20.76
C ASP A 385 23.95 -9.29 -21.22
N PHE A 386 23.68 -10.44 -21.85
CA PHE A 386 22.34 -10.82 -22.27
C PHE A 386 21.39 -11.01 -21.09
N LEU A 387 21.85 -11.68 -20.03
CA LEU A 387 21.10 -11.84 -18.78
C LEU A 387 20.71 -10.49 -18.17
N ILE A 388 21.67 -9.58 -18.04
CA ILE A 388 21.45 -8.26 -17.42
C ILE A 388 20.56 -7.37 -18.29
N LEU A 389 20.65 -7.51 -19.61
CA LEU A 389 19.74 -6.87 -20.55
C LEU A 389 18.30 -7.39 -20.39
N LEU A 390 18.11 -8.71 -20.35
CA LEU A 390 16.78 -9.30 -20.16
C LEU A 390 16.16 -8.92 -18.82
N TRP A 391 16.96 -8.89 -17.75
CA TRP A 391 16.53 -8.38 -16.45
C TRP A 391 16.03 -6.93 -16.53
N ALA A 392 16.78 -6.06 -17.20
CA ALA A 392 16.38 -4.66 -17.38
C ALA A 392 15.09 -4.53 -18.20
N ILE A 393 14.95 -5.29 -19.30
CA ILE A 393 13.76 -5.27 -20.16
C ILE A 393 12.54 -5.80 -19.41
N ALA A 394 12.67 -6.92 -18.71
CA ALA A 394 11.56 -7.52 -17.95
C ALA A 394 11.02 -6.56 -16.89
N LEU A 395 11.91 -5.91 -16.13
CA LEU A 395 11.52 -4.91 -15.13
C LEU A 395 10.99 -3.62 -15.75
N PHE A 396 11.47 -3.22 -16.93
CA PHE A 396 10.89 -2.09 -17.65
C PHE A 396 9.45 -2.38 -18.12
N ILE A 397 9.16 -3.60 -18.57
CA ILE A 397 7.81 -4.03 -18.94
C ILE A 397 6.90 -4.04 -17.71
N ALA A 398 7.37 -4.58 -16.59
CA ALA A 398 6.61 -4.57 -15.33
C ALA A 398 6.31 -3.13 -14.86
N LEU A 399 7.32 -2.25 -14.90
CA LEU A 399 7.18 -0.82 -14.59
C LEU A 399 6.17 -0.14 -15.51
N TRP A 400 6.20 -0.42 -16.81
CA TRP A 400 5.27 0.16 -17.77
C TRP A 400 3.81 -0.17 -17.41
N GLY A 401 3.57 -1.42 -16.98
CA GLY A 401 2.25 -1.89 -16.60
C GLY A 401 1.71 -1.26 -15.33
N GLN A 402 2.51 -1.20 -14.25
CA GLN A 402 2.03 -0.74 -12.94
C GLN A 402 3.10 0.06 -12.20
N ASN A 403 2.65 1.16 -11.58
CA ASN A 403 3.48 2.02 -10.74
C ASN A 403 4.14 1.26 -9.59
N ARG A 404 3.50 0.21 -9.07
CA ARG A 404 4.04 -0.59 -7.96
C ARG A 404 5.38 -1.25 -8.22
N PHE A 405 5.79 -1.47 -9.47
CA PHE A 405 7.09 -2.08 -9.76
C PHE A 405 8.24 -1.07 -9.87
N ALA A 406 8.02 0.21 -9.55
CA ALA A 406 9.05 1.23 -9.61
C ALA A 406 10.24 0.94 -8.67
N TYR A 407 10.02 0.33 -7.51
CA TYR A 407 11.12 0.01 -6.59
C TYR A 407 12.10 -1.03 -7.16
N TYR A 408 11.66 -1.97 -8.00
CA TYR A 408 12.56 -2.90 -8.70
C TYR A 408 13.46 -2.19 -9.72
N PHE A 409 12.87 -1.25 -10.47
CA PHE A 409 13.58 -0.55 -11.55
C PHE A 409 14.63 0.45 -11.03
N ALA A 410 14.59 0.82 -9.75
CA ALA A 410 15.64 1.61 -9.11
C ALA A 410 17.02 0.92 -9.18
N GLY A 411 17.06 -0.40 -8.94
CA GLY A 411 18.29 -1.19 -9.07
C GLY A 411 18.83 -1.19 -10.50
N VAL A 412 17.95 -1.29 -11.50
CA VAL A 412 18.31 -1.20 -12.93
C VAL A 412 18.89 0.18 -13.23
N CYS A 413 18.21 1.26 -12.81
CA CYS A 413 18.70 2.62 -13.02
C CYS A 413 20.09 2.83 -12.42
N ALA A 414 20.33 2.37 -11.19
CA ALA A 414 21.63 2.48 -10.53
C ALA A 414 22.75 1.74 -11.30
N VAL A 415 22.49 0.50 -11.72
CA VAL A 415 23.48 -0.32 -12.43
C VAL A 415 23.84 0.31 -13.78
N PHE A 416 22.83 0.62 -14.59
CA PHE A 416 23.06 1.12 -15.96
C PHE A 416 23.55 2.58 -15.98
N ALA A 417 23.03 3.47 -15.13
CA ALA A 417 23.55 4.83 -15.04
C ALA A 417 24.98 4.87 -14.49
N GLY A 418 25.32 3.98 -13.54
CA GLY A 418 26.69 3.85 -13.05
C GLY A 418 27.67 3.37 -14.12
N PHE A 419 27.25 2.41 -14.95
CA PHE A 419 28.03 1.97 -16.11
C PHE A 419 28.18 3.07 -17.17
N ALA A 420 27.11 3.84 -17.41
CA ALA A 420 27.13 5.00 -18.32
C ALA A 420 28.23 5.99 -17.90
N LEU A 421 28.23 6.36 -16.62
CA LEU A 421 29.15 7.34 -16.09
C LEU A 421 30.60 6.85 -16.08
N ASP A 422 30.85 5.56 -15.79
CA ASP A 422 32.19 4.95 -15.92
C ASP A 422 32.72 5.10 -17.35
N LYS A 423 31.89 4.80 -18.35
CA LYS A 423 32.26 4.94 -19.77
C LYS A 423 32.49 6.40 -20.18
N ILE A 424 31.69 7.33 -19.65
CA ILE A 424 31.91 8.77 -19.83
C ILE A 424 33.25 9.17 -19.21
N PHE A 425 33.54 8.78 -17.98
CA PHE A 425 34.79 9.11 -17.28
C PHE A 425 36.02 8.56 -17.98
N GLU A 426 35.92 7.35 -18.53
CA GLU A 426 36.95 6.73 -19.36
C GLU A 426 37.19 7.54 -20.66
N LYS A 427 36.13 7.83 -21.41
CA LYS A 427 36.22 8.51 -22.72
C LYS A 427 36.59 9.99 -22.60
N PHE A 428 36.22 10.64 -21.50
CA PHE A 428 36.45 12.07 -21.25
C PHE A 428 37.69 12.32 -20.36
N HIS A 429 38.56 11.31 -20.21
CA HIS A 429 39.89 11.41 -19.60
C HIS A 429 39.91 11.69 -18.09
N VAL A 430 38.78 11.55 -17.37
CA VAL A 430 38.70 11.78 -15.92
C VAL A 430 39.69 10.88 -15.18
N TYR A 431 39.75 9.59 -15.52
CA TYR A 431 40.69 8.67 -14.89
C TYR A 431 42.16 9.01 -15.19
N ARG A 432 42.45 9.65 -16.33
CA ARG A 432 43.82 10.05 -16.68
C ARG A 432 44.36 11.14 -15.77
N VAL A 433 43.49 12.01 -15.26
CA VAL A 433 43.86 13.06 -14.28
C VAL A 433 44.48 12.43 -13.03
N PHE A 434 43.90 11.35 -12.53
CA PHE A 434 44.37 10.67 -11.31
C PHE A 434 45.59 9.77 -11.54
N THR A 435 45.82 9.31 -12.78
CA THR A 435 46.95 8.43 -13.10
C THR A 435 48.15 9.17 -13.67
N ASN A 436 47.99 10.40 -14.18
CA ASN A 436 49.07 11.17 -14.77
C ASN A 436 50.04 11.66 -13.68
N ARG A 437 51.25 11.10 -13.68
CA ARG A 437 52.35 11.49 -12.78
C ARG A 437 53.40 12.37 -13.47
N SER A 438 53.22 12.69 -14.76
CA SER A 438 54.17 13.47 -15.55
C SER A 438 53.84 14.98 -15.54
N LYS A 439 54.85 15.83 -15.82
CA LYS A 439 54.67 17.28 -15.97
C LYS A 439 53.91 17.70 -17.26
N LYS A 440 53.67 16.79 -18.22
CA LYS A 440 52.87 17.08 -19.43
C LYS A 440 51.41 16.63 -19.22
N MET A 441 50.47 17.51 -19.58
CA MET A 441 49.04 17.20 -19.53
C MET A 441 48.65 16.26 -20.69
N ASP A 442 48.50 14.96 -20.40
CA ASP A 442 47.96 13.94 -21.33
C ASP A 442 46.41 13.81 -21.22
N PHE A 443 45.73 14.92 -20.89
CA PHE A 443 44.28 14.96 -20.77
C PHE A 443 43.71 16.31 -21.22
N SER A 444 42.45 16.31 -21.66
CA SER A 444 41.74 17.51 -22.08
C SER A 444 40.91 18.04 -20.92
N VAL A 445 41.22 19.25 -20.45
CA VAL A 445 40.48 19.91 -19.36
C VAL A 445 39.01 20.09 -19.73
N PHE A 446 38.72 20.48 -20.98
CA PHE A 446 37.35 20.65 -21.46
C PHE A 446 36.53 19.34 -21.38
N ARG A 447 37.12 18.20 -21.78
CA ARG A 447 36.45 16.90 -21.66
C ARG A 447 36.21 16.53 -20.20
N VAL A 448 37.20 16.74 -19.34
CA VAL A 448 37.05 16.49 -17.89
C VAL A 448 35.94 17.37 -17.32
N ALA A 449 35.88 18.66 -17.67
CA ALA A 449 34.83 19.58 -17.23
C ALA A 449 33.42 19.11 -17.64
N ILE A 450 33.24 18.65 -18.88
CA ILE A 450 31.95 18.07 -19.34
C ILE A 450 31.60 16.82 -18.52
N ALA A 451 32.56 15.94 -18.25
CA ALA A 451 32.29 14.73 -17.47
C ALA A 451 31.88 15.04 -16.03
N ILE A 452 32.49 16.07 -15.42
CA ILE A 452 32.09 16.55 -14.09
C ILE A 452 30.71 17.20 -14.13
N LEU A 453 30.38 17.98 -15.17
CA LEU A 453 29.04 18.52 -15.35
C LEU A 453 27.99 17.41 -15.45
N LEU A 454 28.26 16.34 -16.21
CA LEU A 454 27.38 15.18 -16.33
C LEU A 454 27.24 14.41 -15.00
N LEU A 455 28.31 14.31 -14.21
CA LEU A 455 28.25 13.78 -12.85
C LEU A 455 27.32 14.63 -11.98
N ILE A 456 27.44 15.96 -12.02
CA ILE A 456 26.58 16.88 -11.25
C ILE A 456 25.13 16.72 -11.69
N LEU A 457 24.85 16.71 -12.99
CA LEU A 457 23.51 16.52 -13.54
C LEU A 457 22.90 15.17 -13.16
N LEU A 458 23.71 14.13 -12.99
CA LEU A 458 23.25 12.82 -12.55
C LEU A 458 23.01 12.77 -11.03
N VAL A 459 23.93 13.30 -10.23
CA VAL A 459 23.94 13.13 -8.77
C VAL A 459 23.10 14.19 -8.07
N TYR A 460 23.22 15.47 -8.43
CA TYR A 460 22.60 16.56 -7.68
C TYR A 460 21.08 16.55 -7.72
N PRO A 461 20.39 16.49 -8.89
CA PRO A 461 18.93 16.43 -8.93
C PRO A 461 18.38 15.16 -8.27
N THR A 462 19.02 14.02 -8.50
CA THR A 462 18.65 12.73 -7.90
C THR A 462 18.74 12.79 -6.37
N TYR A 463 19.84 13.31 -5.82
CA TYR A 463 20.01 13.53 -4.39
C TYR A 463 19.03 14.55 -3.83
N SER A 464 18.81 15.68 -4.52
CA SER A 464 17.90 16.73 -4.06
C SER A 464 16.46 16.23 -3.92
N LEU A 465 16.02 15.39 -4.85
CA LEU A 465 14.71 14.72 -4.75
C LEU A 465 14.67 13.75 -3.57
N ALA A 466 15.68 12.89 -3.44
CA ALA A 466 15.75 11.93 -2.34
C ALA A 466 15.81 12.61 -0.96
N GLU A 467 16.56 13.70 -0.85
CA GLU A 467 16.65 14.53 0.35
C GLU A 467 15.30 15.18 0.70
N THR A 468 14.52 15.60 -0.30
CA THR A 468 13.21 16.20 -0.06
C THR A 468 12.19 15.13 0.36
N GLN A 469 12.18 14.01 -0.35
CA GLN A 469 11.26 12.89 -0.11
C GLN A 469 11.50 12.18 1.22
N SER A 470 12.74 12.20 1.73
CA SER A 470 13.09 11.51 2.98
C SER A 470 12.79 12.26 4.27
N LYS A 471 12.36 13.53 4.20
CA LYS A 471 12.08 14.35 5.39
C LYS A 471 10.79 13.99 6.10
N GLY A 472 9.89 13.23 5.46
CA GLY A 472 8.61 12.86 6.03
C GLY A 472 8.30 11.38 5.80
N VAL A 473 7.47 10.83 6.68
CA VAL A 473 6.92 9.47 6.55
C VAL A 473 5.40 9.54 6.49
N GLY A 474 4.79 8.74 5.61
CA GLY A 474 3.33 8.58 5.52
C GLY A 474 2.80 7.68 6.64
N ALA A 475 3.02 8.04 7.90
CA ALA A 475 2.65 7.21 9.05
C ALA A 475 1.30 7.61 9.66
N ILE A 476 0.70 6.69 10.42
CA ILE A 476 -0.57 6.91 11.14
C ILE A 476 -0.56 8.25 11.90
N ASN A 477 -1.60 9.05 11.79
CA ASN A 477 -1.73 10.30 12.55
C ASN A 477 -2.13 10.01 14.01
N LYS A 478 -2.04 11.02 14.87
CA LYS A 478 -2.34 10.84 16.31
C LYS A 478 -3.83 10.52 16.53
N GLN A 479 -4.70 11.13 15.75
CA GLN A 479 -6.14 10.98 15.81
C GLN A 479 -6.57 9.52 15.61
N TRP A 480 -6.05 8.86 14.57
CA TRP A 480 -6.27 7.43 14.32
C TRP A 480 -5.63 6.56 15.41
N PHE A 481 -4.40 6.85 15.82
CA PHE A 481 -3.74 6.05 16.86
C PHE A 481 -4.52 6.08 18.18
N ASP A 482 -4.88 7.27 18.67
CA ASP A 482 -5.67 7.46 19.89
C ASP A 482 -7.06 6.79 19.77
N ALA A 483 -7.73 6.93 18.61
CA ALA A 483 -9.02 6.29 18.37
C ALA A 483 -8.93 4.76 18.44
N MET A 484 -7.87 4.17 17.90
CA MET A 484 -7.67 2.72 17.97
C MET A 484 -7.29 2.25 19.38
N VAL A 485 -6.48 3.02 20.12
CA VAL A 485 -6.23 2.74 21.55
C VAL A 485 -7.53 2.82 22.34
N TRP A 486 -8.35 3.85 22.11
CA TRP A 486 -9.66 3.97 22.73
C TRP A 486 -10.56 2.78 22.39
N LEU A 487 -10.61 2.36 21.11
CA LEU A 487 -11.38 1.20 20.65
C LEU A 487 -10.95 -0.07 21.39
N ARG A 488 -9.65 -0.28 21.57
CA ARG A 488 -9.10 -1.44 22.29
C ARG A 488 -9.54 -1.46 23.76
N GLU A 489 -9.51 -0.32 24.43
CA GLU A 489 -9.71 -0.19 25.88
C GLU A 489 -11.18 -0.03 26.30
N ASN A 490 -12.03 0.50 25.43
CA ASN A 490 -13.41 0.92 25.78
C ASN A 490 -14.51 0.12 25.07
N THR A 491 -14.16 -0.91 24.32
CA THR A 491 -15.14 -1.85 23.73
C THR A 491 -15.06 -3.21 24.41
N PRO A 492 -16.15 -4.00 24.48
CA PRO A 492 -16.13 -5.30 25.13
C PRO A 492 -15.03 -6.20 24.57
N ASP A 493 -14.09 -6.62 25.40
CA ASP A 493 -12.98 -7.46 24.95
C ASP A 493 -13.47 -8.85 24.58
N GLY A 494 -14.27 -9.52 25.40
CA GLY A 494 -14.86 -10.82 25.05
C GLY A 494 -13.87 -11.95 24.71
N GLY A 495 -12.55 -11.78 24.92
CA GLY A 495 -11.50 -12.73 24.55
C GLY A 495 -10.62 -12.31 23.36
N TYR A 496 -10.79 -11.11 22.80
CA TYR A 496 -10.01 -10.64 21.65
C TYR A 496 -8.51 -10.48 21.95
N GLU A 497 -8.16 -9.92 23.12
CA GLU A 497 -6.75 -9.75 23.52
C GLU A 497 -6.00 -11.07 23.57
N SER A 498 -6.58 -12.10 24.18
CA SER A 498 -5.98 -13.44 24.22
C SER A 498 -5.93 -14.08 22.83
N TYR A 499 -7.01 -13.92 22.05
CA TYR A 499 -7.12 -14.52 20.73
C TYR A 499 -6.09 -13.96 19.73
N TYR A 500 -5.63 -12.72 19.92
CA TYR A 500 -4.59 -12.09 19.11
C TYR A 500 -3.27 -12.89 19.03
N TYR A 501 -2.96 -13.63 20.09
CA TYR A 501 -1.72 -14.39 20.22
C TYR A 501 -1.87 -15.89 19.91
N GLU A 502 -3.05 -16.37 19.56
CA GLU A 502 -3.25 -17.79 19.24
C GLU A 502 -2.64 -18.20 17.89
N LEU A 503 -2.42 -19.51 17.72
CA LEU A 503 -2.12 -20.13 16.44
C LEU A 503 -3.40 -20.69 15.82
N TYR A 504 -3.86 -20.07 14.73
CA TYR A 504 -5.16 -20.38 14.15
C TYR A 504 -5.11 -21.57 13.19
N PRO A 505 -6.11 -22.47 13.22
CA PRO A 505 -6.33 -23.43 12.15
C PRO A 505 -6.76 -22.71 10.86
N SER A 506 -6.51 -23.35 9.71
CA SER A 506 -7.10 -22.91 8.45
C SER A 506 -8.63 -23.08 8.47
N LYS A 507 -9.34 -22.26 7.69
CA LYS A 507 -10.80 -22.37 7.58
C LYS A 507 -11.23 -23.70 6.98
N THR A 508 -12.33 -24.26 7.51
CA THR A 508 -12.99 -25.49 7.03
C THR A 508 -14.34 -25.22 6.38
N SER A 509 -14.86 -24.00 6.50
CA SER A 509 -16.13 -23.52 5.97
C SER A 509 -15.97 -22.11 5.38
N GLU A 510 -17.03 -21.58 4.76
CA GLU A 510 -17.06 -20.22 4.25
C GLU A 510 -16.84 -19.19 5.36
N TYR A 511 -17.65 -19.26 6.42
CA TYR A 511 -17.47 -18.51 7.67
C TYR A 511 -16.45 -19.18 8.58
N TYR A 512 -15.66 -18.38 9.27
CA TYR A 512 -14.74 -18.88 10.27
C TYR A 512 -15.47 -19.20 11.59
N LYS A 513 -15.15 -20.33 12.21
CA LYS A 513 -15.75 -20.75 13.49
C LYS A 513 -14.95 -20.18 14.65
N TYR A 514 -15.40 -19.05 15.18
CA TYR A 514 -14.75 -18.39 16.31
C TYR A 514 -15.01 -19.13 17.64
N PRO A 515 -14.04 -19.15 18.57
CA PRO A 515 -14.16 -19.89 19.83
C PRO A 515 -15.04 -19.21 20.89
N PHE A 516 -15.50 -17.99 20.62
CA PHE A 516 -16.33 -17.18 21.52
C PHE A 516 -17.23 -16.24 20.70
N GLU A 517 -18.14 -15.54 21.37
CA GLU A 517 -19.00 -14.53 20.72
C GLU A 517 -18.18 -13.34 20.25
N THR A 518 -18.14 -13.13 18.94
CA THR A 518 -17.38 -12.07 18.29
C THR A 518 -18.31 -10.99 17.71
N TYR A 519 -17.74 -9.85 17.39
CA TYR A 519 -18.32 -8.78 16.58
C TYR A 519 -17.28 -8.16 15.62
N GLY A 520 -17.76 -7.64 14.49
CA GLY A 520 -16.96 -6.93 13.50
C GLY A 520 -16.87 -5.43 13.76
N VAL A 521 -15.74 -4.85 13.37
CA VAL A 521 -15.55 -3.40 13.21
C VAL A 521 -15.46 -3.10 11.72
N ILE A 522 -16.41 -2.31 11.21
CA ILE A 522 -16.43 -1.88 9.82
C ILE A 522 -15.84 -0.48 9.67
N SER A 523 -15.00 -0.32 8.66
CA SER A 523 -14.36 0.93 8.25
C SER A 523 -13.96 0.78 6.79
N TRP A 524 -13.43 1.84 6.18
CA TRP A 524 -12.83 1.69 4.86
C TRP A 524 -11.62 0.74 4.90
N TRP A 525 -11.37 0.05 3.78
CA TRP A 525 -10.43 -1.07 3.75
C TRP A 525 -8.99 -0.66 4.08
N ASP A 526 -8.60 0.59 3.80
CA ASP A 526 -7.29 1.17 4.14
C ASP A 526 -6.93 0.95 5.62
N TYR A 527 -7.91 1.04 6.52
CA TYR A 527 -7.68 1.14 7.97
C TYR A 527 -7.74 -0.22 8.69
N GLY A 528 -8.03 -1.31 7.96
CA GLY A 528 -8.21 -2.63 8.56
C GLY A 528 -6.99 -3.14 9.34
N HIS A 529 -5.77 -2.80 8.89
CA HIS A 529 -4.55 -3.15 9.62
C HIS A 529 -4.37 -2.35 10.90
N TRP A 530 -4.81 -1.09 10.97
CA TRP A 530 -4.74 -0.29 12.20
C TRP A 530 -5.76 -0.77 13.24
N ILE A 531 -6.99 -1.07 12.81
CA ILE A 531 -8.04 -1.66 13.66
C ILE A 531 -7.57 -2.98 14.27
N LEU A 532 -6.91 -3.83 13.47
CA LEU A 532 -6.40 -5.11 13.94
C LEU A 532 -5.14 -4.95 14.81
N ALA A 533 -4.14 -4.17 14.38
CA ALA A 533 -2.85 -4.12 15.05
C ALA A 533 -2.84 -3.26 16.32
N ILE A 534 -3.59 -2.16 16.33
CA ILE A 534 -3.66 -1.21 17.45
C ILE A 534 -4.95 -1.43 18.22
N GLY A 535 -6.08 -1.46 17.52
CA GLY A 535 -7.39 -1.66 18.14
C GLY A 535 -7.62 -3.06 18.70
N LYS A 536 -6.85 -4.05 18.22
CA LYS A 536 -7.02 -5.48 18.55
C LYS A 536 -8.48 -5.92 18.47
N ARG A 537 -9.17 -5.46 17.42
CA ARG A 537 -10.52 -5.87 17.05
C ARG A 537 -10.54 -6.44 15.64
N MET A 538 -11.64 -7.10 15.31
CA MET A 538 -11.80 -7.81 14.04
C MET A 538 -12.25 -6.84 12.94
N ALA A 539 -11.37 -6.54 12.00
CA ALA A 539 -11.67 -5.65 10.88
C ALA A 539 -12.43 -6.39 9.77
N VAL A 540 -13.55 -5.84 9.33
CA VAL A 540 -14.38 -6.39 8.23
C VAL A 540 -13.65 -6.28 6.88
N ALA A 541 -13.07 -5.12 6.59
CA ALA A 541 -12.32 -4.86 5.36
C ALA A 541 -10.85 -4.61 5.67
N ASN A 542 -9.96 -4.85 4.69
CA ASN A 542 -8.52 -4.74 4.92
C ASN A 542 -7.70 -4.27 3.70
N PRO A 543 -6.44 -3.83 3.90
CA PRO A 543 -5.50 -3.42 2.85
C PRO A 543 -5.21 -4.44 1.75
N PHE A 544 -5.63 -5.70 1.92
CA PHE A 544 -5.58 -6.71 0.86
C PHE A 544 -6.74 -6.61 -0.13
N GLN A 545 -7.53 -5.52 -0.05
CA GLN A 545 -8.71 -5.25 -0.87
C GLN A 545 -9.82 -6.29 -0.67
N GLN A 546 -9.89 -6.83 0.54
CA GLN A 546 -10.92 -7.80 0.93
C GLN A 546 -11.97 -7.11 1.82
N GLY A 547 -13.20 -7.63 1.82
CA GLY A 547 -14.30 -7.07 2.61
C GLY A 547 -14.84 -5.73 2.09
N ILE A 548 -14.45 -5.30 0.88
CA ILE A 548 -14.95 -4.06 0.25
C ILE A 548 -16.43 -4.19 -0.10
N GLY A 549 -16.85 -5.29 -0.71
CA GLY A 549 -18.24 -5.49 -1.17
C GLY A 549 -18.64 -4.57 -2.34
N ASN A 550 -19.86 -4.73 -2.85
CA ASN A 550 -20.44 -3.88 -3.90
C ASN A 550 -21.96 -4.09 -4.06
N PHE A 551 -22.64 -3.16 -4.74
CA PHE A 551 -24.07 -3.26 -5.03
C PHE A 551 -24.36 -4.24 -6.18
N TYR A 552 -23.56 -4.22 -7.25
CA TYR A 552 -23.88 -4.91 -8.51
C TYR A 552 -23.83 -6.45 -8.44
N ASN A 553 -23.07 -7.02 -7.50
CA ASN A 553 -23.09 -8.45 -7.18
C ASN A 553 -23.72 -8.75 -5.81
N GLU A 554 -24.36 -7.77 -5.18
CA GLU A 554 -24.99 -7.88 -3.85
C GLU A 554 -24.04 -8.42 -2.75
N VAL A 555 -22.75 -8.09 -2.82
CA VAL A 555 -21.75 -8.57 -1.87
C VAL A 555 -21.68 -7.60 -0.68
N PRO A 556 -22.01 -8.03 0.55
CA PRO A 556 -21.91 -7.16 1.72
C PRO A 556 -20.44 -6.78 1.99
N GLY A 557 -20.22 -5.53 2.42
CA GLY A 557 -18.88 -5.01 2.72
C GLY A 557 -18.87 -3.51 3.01
N ALA A 558 -17.67 -2.95 3.17
CA ALA A 558 -17.45 -1.54 3.47
C ALA A 558 -18.10 -0.57 2.46
N ALA A 559 -17.85 -0.75 1.16
CA ALA A 559 -18.34 0.16 0.12
C ALA A 559 -19.88 0.26 0.09
N PRO A 560 -20.65 -0.84 -0.02
CA PRO A 560 -22.11 -0.75 -0.03
C PRO A 560 -22.69 -0.32 1.33
N PHE A 561 -21.98 -0.53 2.44
CA PHE A 561 -22.39 -0.01 3.76
C PHE A 561 -22.29 1.51 3.84
N PHE A 562 -21.17 2.11 3.43
CA PHE A 562 -20.97 3.56 3.53
C PHE A 562 -21.70 4.37 2.44
N VAL A 563 -21.91 3.78 1.26
CA VAL A 563 -22.48 4.48 0.09
C VAL A 563 -24.01 4.36 0.04
N THR A 564 -24.61 3.37 0.70
CA THR A 564 -26.08 3.22 0.67
C THR A 564 -26.79 4.43 1.26
N ARG A 565 -27.96 4.73 0.71
CA ARG A 565 -28.86 5.79 1.20
C ARG A 565 -29.94 5.26 2.14
N ASP A 566 -30.09 3.95 2.19
CA ASP A 566 -31.08 3.26 3.01
C ASP A 566 -30.40 2.65 4.25
N GLU A 567 -30.79 3.13 5.43
CA GLU A 567 -30.33 2.60 6.71
C GLU A 567 -30.72 1.13 6.88
N GLY A 568 -31.86 0.70 6.31
CA GLY A 568 -32.29 -0.71 6.33
C GLY A 568 -31.35 -1.61 5.52
N TYR A 569 -30.86 -1.12 4.38
CA TYR A 569 -29.83 -1.84 3.62
C TYR A 569 -28.49 -1.89 4.37
N ALA A 570 -28.09 -0.78 5.01
CA ALA A 570 -26.89 -0.75 5.86
C ALA A 570 -27.00 -1.76 7.02
N GLU A 571 -28.18 -1.85 7.63
CA GLU A 571 -28.48 -2.82 8.68
C GLU A 571 -28.41 -4.26 8.17
N LYS A 572 -28.92 -4.55 6.98
CA LYS A 572 -28.78 -5.89 6.36
C LYS A 572 -27.30 -6.27 6.17
N VAL A 573 -26.47 -5.33 5.73
CA VAL A 573 -25.01 -5.55 5.63
C VAL A 573 -24.40 -5.76 7.02
N ALA A 574 -24.80 -4.95 8.00
CA ALA A 574 -24.33 -5.04 9.38
C ALA A 574 -24.72 -6.36 10.07
N GLU A 575 -25.91 -6.90 9.83
CA GLU A 575 -26.36 -8.20 10.31
C GLU A 575 -25.56 -9.34 9.66
N ASN A 576 -25.42 -9.32 8.33
CA ASN A 576 -24.69 -10.36 7.60
C ASN A 576 -23.23 -10.48 8.02
N LEU A 577 -22.60 -9.36 8.37
CA LEU A 577 -21.19 -9.30 8.77
C LEU A 577 -21.01 -9.19 10.29
N ASN A 578 -22.09 -9.32 11.07
CA ASN A 578 -22.12 -9.23 12.53
C ASN A 578 -21.35 -8.00 13.07
N ILE A 579 -21.64 -6.84 12.50
CA ILE A 579 -20.99 -5.57 12.81
C ILE A 579 -21.57 -4.99 14.10
N ARG A 580 -20.69 -4.51 14.98
CA ARG A 580 -21.04 -3.77 16.20
C ARG A 580 -20.49 -2.35 16.23
N TYR A 581 -19.30 -2.12 15.71
CA TYR A 581 -18.71 -0.78 15.67
C TYR A 581 -18.42 -0.35 14.24
N VAL A 582 -18.60 0.94 13.99
CA VAL A 582 -18.31 1.60 12.71
C VAL A 582 -17.27 2.68 12.98
N VAL A 583 -16.20 2.72 12.20
CA VAL A 583 -15.20 3.79 12.26
C VAL A 583 -15.18 4.54 10.94
N SER A 584 -15.43 5.85 10.99
CA SER A 584 -15.37 6.75 9.83
C SER A 584 -14.39 7.89 10.13
N ASP A 585 -13.72 8.36 9.09
CA ASP A 585 -12.82 9.51 9.18
C ASP A 585 -13.11 10.58 8.12
N VAL A 586 -12.50 11.76 8.31
CA VAL A 586 -12.73 12.90 7.40
C VAL A 586 -12.28 12.59 5.98
N GLU A 587 -11.29 11.71 5.78
CA GLU A 587 -10.87 11.28 4.46
C GLU A 587 -11.97 10.47 3.76
N MET A 588 -12.62 9.52 4.46
CA MET A 588 -13.78 8.78 3.99
C MET A 588 -14.93 9.71 3.61
N ALA A 589 -15.23 10.69 4.45
CA ALA A 589 -16.30 11.65 4.20
C ALA A 589 -15.99 12.58 3.01
N THR A 590 -14.72 12.83 2.70
CA THR A 590 -14.30 13.78 1.67
C THR A 590 -13.65 13.08 0.47
N GLY A 591 -12.31 13.07 0.40
CA GLY A 591 -11.56 12.64 -0.77
C GLY A 591 -11.72 11.15 -1.12
N LYS A 592 -11.83 10.27 -0.12
CA LYS A 592 -11.97 8.82 -0.33
C LYS A 592 -13.40 8.40 -0.66
N PHE A 593 -14.40 9.24 -0.43
CA PHE A 593 -15.79 8.94 -0.80
C PHE A 593 -15.91 8.56 -2.28
N TYR A 594 -15.19 9.26 -3.16
CA TYR A 594 -15.16 8.94 -4.60
C TYR A 594 -14.74 7.49 -4.86
N ALA A 595 -13.70 7.01 -4.16
CA ALA A 595 -13.24 5.64 -4.28
C ALA A 595 -14.28 4.67 -3.74
N MET A 596 -14.86 4.93 -2.56
CA MET A 596 -15.92 4.10 -1.98
C MET A 596 -17.10 3.93 -2.93
N ALA A 597 -17.58 5.04 -3.51
CA ALA A 597 -18.64 5.02 -4.51
C ALA A 597 -18.23 4.26 -5.78
N THR A 598 -16.99 4.41 -6.26
CA THR A 598 -16.50 3.65 -7.43
C THR A 598 -16.52 2.15 -7.18
N TRP A 599 -16.09 1.71 -5.99
CA TRP A 599 -16.12 0.29 -5.61
C TRP A 599 -17.55 -0.23 -5.43
N ALA A 600 -18.44 0.57 -4.84
CA ALA A 600 -19.83 0.18 -4.61
C ALA A 600 -20.61 0.05 -5.93
N GLU A 601 -20.44 1.00 -6.86
CA GLU A 601 -21.17 1.08 -8.13
C GLU A 601 -20.52 0.25 -9.25
N GLY A 602 -19.20 0.04 -9.21
CA GLY A 602 -18.43 -0.78 -10.15
C GLY A 602 -17.77 -0.02 -11.31
N ASP A 603 -18.19 1.22 -11.60
CA ASP A 603 -17.63 2.02 -12.69
C ASP A 603 -17.61 3.53 -12.40
N LEU A 604 -16.60 4.23 -12.94
CA LEU A 604 -16.34 5.65 -12.69
C LEU A 604 -17.49 6.58 -13.13
N PRO A 605 -18.12 6.40 -14.32
CA PRO A 605 -19.21 7.28 -14.74
C PRO A 605 -20.45 7.23 -13.82
N LEU A 606 -20.67 6.10 -13.14
CA LEU A 606 -21.79 5.95 -12.20
C LEU A 606 -21.57 6.74 -10.91
N VAL A 607 -20.33 7.11 -10.60
CA VAL A 607 -19.96 7.87 -9.40
C VAL A 607 -20.32 9.35 -9.55
N GLU A 608 -20.38 9.85 -10.78
CA GLU A 608 -20.64 11.26 -11.07
C GLU A 608 -21.98 11.75 -10.50
N LYS A 609 -22.96 10.86 -10.29
CA LYS A 609 -24.24 11.19 -9.65
C LYS A 609 -24.10 11.71 -8.21
N TYR A 610 -23.03 11.34 -7.50
CA TYR A 610 -22.79 11.76 -6.11
C TYR A 610 -22.17 13.17 -6.00
N TYR A 611 -21.81 13.78 -7.13
CA TYR A 611 -21.15 15.07 -7.14
C TYR A 611 -21.86 16.02 -8.08
N ASN A 612 -22.03 17.26 -7.65
CA ASN A 612 -22.72 18.25 -8.45
C ASN A 612 -22.20 19.66 -8.17
N GLY A 613 -21.80 20.35 -9.25
CA GLY A 613 -21.29 21.71 -9.18
C GLY A 613 -19.89 21.83 -8.60
N VAL A 614 -19.41 23.08 -8.60
CA VAL A 614 -18.09 23.50 -8.12
C VAL A 614 -18.29 24.74 -7.26
N LEU A 615 -17.63 24.77 -6.10
CA LEU A 615 -17.48 25.97 -5.31
C LEU A 615 -16.40 26.85 -5.95
N TYR A 616 -16.70 28.12 -6.17
CA TYR A 616 -15.75 29.06 -6.77
C TYR A 616 -15.72 30.39 -6.02
N LEU A 617 -14.63 31.13 -6.24
CA LEU A 617 -14.46 32.49 -5.75
C LEU A 617 -14.38 33.48 -6.91
N THR A 618 -15.19 34.53 -6.88
CA THR A 618 -15.12 35.65 -7.84
C THR A 618 -13.93 36.58 -7.56
N GLN A 619 -13.53 37.40 -8.53
CA GLN A 619 -12.47 38.40 -8.32
C GLN A 619 -12.82 39.43 -7.24
N GLN A 620 -14.11 39.67 -7.00
CA GLN A 620 -14.61 40.54 -5.95
C GLN A 620 -14.59 39.88 -4.56
N GLY A 621 -14.15 38.63 -4.44
CA GLY A 621 -14.08 37.89 -3.18
C GLY A 621 -15.39 37.22 -2.75
N THR A 622 -16.42 37.22 -3.60
CA THR A 622 -17.69 36.56 -3.32
C THR A 622 -17.62 35.07 -3.65
N LEU A 623 -18.01 34.21 -2.70
CA LEU A 623 -18.19 32.77 -2.90
C LEU A 623 -19.47 32.50 -3.69
N GLY A 624 -19.38 31.60 -4.67
CA GLY A 624 -20.52 31.14 -5.44
C GLY A 624 -20.47 29.63 -5.69
N ILE A 625 -21.63 29.06 -5.98
CA ILE A 625 -21.78 27.66 -6.39
C ILE A 625 -22.36 27.65 -7.80
N ALA A 626 -21.71 26.95 -8.73
CA ALA A 626 -22.20 26.81 -10.10
C ALA A 626 -21.85 25.47 -10.72
N TYR A 627 -22.62 25.08 -11.73
CA TYR A 627 -22.38 23.91 -12.58
C TYR A 627 -21.31 24.18 -13.64
N GLN A 628 -21.29 25.40 -14.17
CA GLN A 628 -20.25 25.92 -15.05
C GLN A 628 -19.61 27.12 -14.38
N ILE A 629 -18.29 27.10 -14.26
CA ILE A 629 -17.54 28.13 -13.56
C ILE A 629 -17.63 29.43 -14.38
N PRO A 630 -18.04 30.56 -13.78
CA PRO A 630 -18.06 31.85 -14.48
C PRO A 630 -16.67 32.22 -15.02
N PRO A 631 -16.59 32.93 -16.16
CA PRO A 631 -15.31 33.45 -16.65
C PRO A 631 -14.63 34.30 -15.57
N ASN A 632 -13.33 34.09 -15.36
CA ASN A 632 -12.50 34.77 -14.34
C ASN A 632 -12.77 34.41 -12.87
N ALA A 633 -13.55 33.36 -12.59
CA ALA A 633 -13.67 32.81 -11.24
C ALA A 633 -12.61 31.73 -10.94
N TYR A 634 -12.20 31.64 -9.68
CA TYR A 634 -11.25 30.64 -9.19
C TYR A 634 -12.00 29.42 -8.65
N PRO A 635 -11.89 28.22 -9.26
CA PRO A 635 -12.48 27.01 -8.69
C PRO A 635 -11.75 26.61 -7.41
N LEU A 636 -12.51 26.25 -6.38
CA LEU A 636 -11.98 25.82 -5.08
C LEU A 636 -12.07 24.30 -4.94
N VAL A 637 -13.27 23.74 -5.04
CA VAL A 637 -13.51 22.31 -4.82
C VAL A 637 -14.77 21.84 -5.55
N ARG A 638 -14.77 20.57 -5.97
CA ARG A 638 -15.97 19.89 -6.46
C ARG A 638 -16.91 19.62 -5.29
N LEU A 639 -18.19 19.95 -5.44
CA LEU A 639 -19.16 19.78 -4.36
C LEU A 639 -19.95 18.47 -4.50
N PRO A 640 -20.38 17.85 -3.39
CA PRO A 640 -21.28 16.70 -3.43
C PRO A 640 -22.70 17.10 -3.86
N SER A 641 -23.39 16.17 -4.52
CA SER A 641 -24.81 16.29 -4.85
C SER A 641 -25.70 15.97 -3.65
N LYS A 642 -27.02 16.19 -3.78
CA LYS A 642 -28.00 15.78 -2.76
C LYS A 642 -27.87 14.30 -2.37
N LEU A 643 -27.56 13.43 -3.34
CA LEU A 643 -27.43 11.99 -3.11
C LEU A 643 -26.33 11.64 -2.11
N TYR A 644 -25.23 12.40 -2.09
CA TYR A 644 -24.15 12.19 -1.13
C TYR A 644 -24.64 12.38 0.31
N TYR A 645 -25.42 13.44 0.58
CA TYR A 645 -25.91 13.74 1.93
C TYR A 645 -26.94 12.71 2.44
N GLU A 646 -27.54 11.93 1.55
CA GLU A 646 -28.43 10.82 1.90
C GLU A 646 -27.65 9.54 2.26
N THR A 647 -26.35 9.46 1.96
CA THR A 647 -25.55 8.26 2.20
C THR A 647 -25.22 8.04 3.68
N MET A 648 -24.94 6.78 4.04
CA MET A 648 -24.48 6.43 5.38
C MET A 648 -23.21 7.16 5.79
N GLU A 649 -22.23 7.35 4.89
CA GLU A 649 -21.00 8.09 5.23
C GLU A 649 -21.30 9.53 5.64
N ALA A 650 -22.15 10.24 4.89
CA ALA A 650 -22.53 11.59 5.26
C ALA A 650 -23.33 11.60 6.57
N ARG A 651 -24.28 10.67 6.76
CA ARG A 651 -25.10 10.53 7.98
C ARG A 651 -24.26 10.23 9.22
N LEU A 652 -23.23 9.41 9.08
CA LEU A 652 -22.27 9.12 10.16
C LEU A 652 -21.35 10.32 10.39
N HIS A 653 -20.61 10.76 9.37
CA HIS A 653 -19.53 11.72 9.58
C HIS A 653 -19.96 13.19 9.52
N ILE A 654 -20.66 13.60 8.46
CA ILE A 654 -21.03 15.02 8.27
C ILE A 654 -22.12 15.44 9.25
N PHE A 655 -23.06 14.53 9.55
CA PHE A 655 -24.18 14.74 10.45
C PHE A 655 -23.98 14.15 11.86
N ASP A 656 -22.79 13.64 12.20
CA ASP A 656 -22.48 13.08 13.53
C ASP A 656 -23.43 11.95 14.00
N GLY A 657 -23.99 11.18 13.06
CA GLY A 657 -25.00 10.14 13.33
C GLY A 657 -26.42 10.69 13.51
N SER A 658 -26.64 11.98 13.32
CA SER A 658 -27.97 12.60 13.38
C SER A 658 -28.87 12.07 12.27
N GLY A 659 -30.10 11.75 12.63
CA GLY A 659 -31.08 11.11 11.76
C GLY A 659 -30.94 9.60 11.59
N LEU A 660 -29.97 8.93 12.22
CA LEU A 660 -29.87 7.47 12.24
C LEU A 660 -30.61 6.87 13.44
N SER A 661 -31.23 5.72 13.22
CA SER A 661 -32.04 5.03 14.24
C SER A 661 -31.23 4.03 15.07
N ARG A 662 -30.18 3.45 14.48
CA ARG A 662 -29.43 2.31 15.04
C ARG A 662 -27.96 2.59 15.32
N TYR A 663 -27.50 3.82 15.10
CA TYR A 663 -26.09 4.18 15.24
C TYR A 663 -25.95 5.37 16.18
N ARG A 664 -25.08 5.24 17.19
CA ARG A 664 -24.74 6.32 18.12
C ARG A 664 -23.25 6.60 18.11
N LEU A 665 -22.88 7.88 18.10
CA LEU A 665 -21.48 8.30 18.27
C LEU A 665 -21.04 7.98 19.71
N VAL A 666 -19.91 7.29 19.85
CA VAL A 666 -19.35 6.92 21.15
C VAL A 666 -17.99 7.56 21.41
N TYR A 667 -17.26 7.91 20.34
CA TYR A 667 -15.96 8.58 20.43
C TYR A 667 -15.70 9.49 19.22
N GLU A 668 -15.05 10.61 19.49
CA GLU A 668 -14.55 11.58 18.53
C GLU A 668 -13.08 11.93 18.85
N SER A 669 -12.20 11.92 17.85
CA SER A 669 -10.82 12.41 18.00
C SER A 669 -10.75 13.95 17.98
N ALA A 670 -9.58 14.53 18.25
CA ALA A 670 -9.35 15.92 17.88
C ALA A 670 -9.55 16.14 16.35
N PRO A 671 -9.84 17.37 15.88
CA PRO A 671 -9.77 17.75 14.47
C PRO A 671 -8.35 17.54 13.90
N SER A 672 -8.16 17.78 12.60
CA SER A 672 -6.80 17.79 12.04
C SER A 672 -5.92 18.83 12.73
N ASP A 673 -4.62 18.57 12.84
CA ASP A 673 -3.70 19.39 13.64
C ASP A 673 -3.72 20.86 13.21
N GLU A 674 -3.79 21.13 11.90
CA GLU A 674 -3.89 22.49 11.36
C GLU A 674 -5.18 23.21 11.79
N TRP A 675 -6.31 22.50 11.81
CA TRP A 675 -7.61 23.06 12.15
C TRP A 675 -7.78 23.22 13.65
N ASN A 676 -7.17 22.34 14.44
CA ASN A 676 -7.10 22.53 15.88
C ASN A 676 -6.41 23.85 16.25
N LEU A 677 -5.35 24.23 15.52
CA LEU A 677 -4.68 25.53 15.70
C LEU A 677 -5.55 26.71 15.26
N TYR A 678 -6.26 26.59 14.13
CA TYR A 678 -7.16 27.65 13.67
C TYR A 678 -8.33 27.89 14.62
N LEU A 679 -8.93 26.82 15.14
CA LEU A 679 -10.04 26.90 16.08
C LEU A 679 -9.64 27.47 17.44
N ALA A 680 -8.37 27.33 17.83
CA ALA A 680 -7.84 27.94 19.05
C ALA A 680 -7.68 29.47 18.96
N ASN A 681 -7.75 30.07 17.75
CA ASN A 681 -7.59 31.52 17.55
C ASN A 681 -8.65 32.09 16.59
N PRO A 682 -9.91 32.26 17.05
CA PRO A 682 -11.06 32.50 16.19
C PRO A 682 -11.17 33.97 15.76
N GLN A 683 -10.25 34.43 14.91
CA GLN A 683 -10.37 35.76 14.28
C GLN A 683 -11.22 35.73 12.99
N LEU A 684 -11.35 34.55 12.38
CA LEU A 684 -12.06 34.33 11.13
C LEU A 684 -13.09 33.20 11.31
N SER A 685 -14.17 33.24 10.54
CA SER A 685 -15.12 32.14 10.48
C SER A 685 -14.49 30.88 9.84
N PRO A 686 -14.97 29.67 10.15
CA PRO A 686 -14.46 28.44 9.56
C PRO A 686 -14.45 28.44 8.02
N VAL A 687 -15.45 29.06 7.37
CA VAL A 687 -15.48 29.17 5.90
C VAL A 687 -14.38 30.07 5.38
N GLU A 688 -14.13 31.21 6.02
CA GLU A 688 -13.05 32.13 5.63
C GLU A 688 -11.68 31.47 5.77
N ILE A 689 -11.48 30.69 6.84
CA ILE A 689 -10.27 29.89 7.03
C ILE A 689 -10.12 28.87 5.90
N ALA A 690 -11.16 28.10 5.59
CA ALA A 690 -11.14 27.10 4.52
C ALA A 690 -10.83 27.74 3.16
N VAL A 691 -11.45 28.88 2.83
CA VAL A 691 -11.20 29.61 1.58
C VAL A 691 -9.75 30.10 1.53
N TYR A 692 -9.28 30.75 2.59
CA TYR A 692 -7.92 31.27 2.65
C TYR A 692 -6.90 30.14 2.48
N GLU A 693 -7.04 29.05 3.24
CA GLU A 693 -6.18 27.87 3.16
C GLU A 693 -6.16 27.29 1.74
N THR A 694 -7.33 27.15 1.13
CA THR A 694 -7.48 26.60 -0.22
C THR A 694 -6.78 27.45 -1.26
N ILE A 695 -6.92 28.78 -1.19
CA ILE A 695 -6.24 29.70 -2.13
C ILE A 695 -4.73 29.61 -1.95
N GLN A 696 -4.23 29.59 -0.71
CA GLN A 696 -2.78 29.48 -0.48
C GLN A 696 -2.24 28.15 -1.02
N ARG A 697 -2.94 27.03 -0.80
CA ARG A 697 -2.55 25.71 -1.29
C ARG A 697 -2.63 25.61 -2.82
N ALA A 698 -3.66 26.20 -3.43
CA ALA A 698 -3.84 26.23 -4.87
C ALA A 698 -2.71 26.97 -5.60
N ARG A 699 -2.09 27.99 -4.98
CA ARG A 699 -0.88 28.65 -5.52
C ARG A 699 0.30 27.70 -5.70
N TYR A 700 0.33 26.61 -4.94
CA TYR A 700 1.31 25.52 -5.04
C TYR A 700 0.78 24.30 -5.81
N GLY A 701 -0.39 24.40 -6.44
CA GLY A 701 -1.02 23.30 -7.17
C GLY A 701 -1.58 22.20 -6.27
N VAL A 702 -1.81 22.49 -4.99
CA VAL A 702 -2.33 21.52 -4.00
C VAL A 702 -3.80 21.82 -3.72
N GLY A 703 -4.61 20.76 -3.65
CA GLY A 703 -6.02 20.88 -3.26
C GLY A 703 -6.20 21.28 -1.78
N PRO A 704 -7.43 21.62 -1.37
CA PRO A 704 -7.77 21.91 0.02
C PRO A 704 -7.45 20.74 0.97
N SER A 705 -7.12 21.03 2.24
CA SER A 705 -7.08 20.00 3.29
C SER A 705 -8.42 19.28 3.42
N PHE A 706 -8.43 18.07 4.00
CA PHE A 706 -9.67 17.32 4.20
C PHE A 706 -10.64 18.05 5.13
N ALA A 707 -10.16 18.73 6.15
CA ALA A 707 -11.01 19.55 7.02
C ALA A 707 -11.57 20.78 6.29
N ALA A 708 -10.81 21.45 5.41
CA ALA A 708 -11.35 22.50 4.55
C ALA A 708 -12.43 21.95 3.59
N GLN A 709 -12.23 20.74 3.06
CA GLN A 709 -13.25 20.06 2.24
C GLN A 709 -14.51 19.77 3.07
N GLU A 710 -14.39 19.27 4.30
CA GLU A 710 -15.51 19.04 5.22
C GLU A 710 -16.32 20.33 5.42
N ILE A 711 -15.66 21.46 5.66
CA ILE A 711 -16.32 22.77 5.79
C ILE A 711 -17.06 23.15 4.52
N PHE A 712 -16.47 22.97 3.34
CA PHE A 712 -17.15 23.28 2.07
C PHE A 712 -18.36 22.38 1.82
N ILE A 713 -18.27 21.10 2.19
CA ILE A 713 -19.39 20.15 2.12
C ILE A 713 -20.54 20.61 3.05
N LYS A 714 -20.23 20.96 4.31
CA LYS A 714 -21.24 21.49 5.25
C LYS A 714 -21.83 22.82 4.77
N PHE A 715 -21.00 23.70 4.22
CA PHE A 715 -21.46 24.96 3.63
C PHE A 715 -22.43 24.71 2.48
N ALA A 716 -22.10 23.80 1.57
CA ALA A 716 -22.98 23.45 0.45
C ALA A 716 -24.30 22.84 0.94
N TYR A 717 -24.26 21.95 1.94
CA TYR A 717 -25.47 21.42 2.58
C TYR A 717 -26.38 22.52 3.10
N LEU A 718 -25.83 23.44 3.91
CA LEU A 718 -26.60 24.51 4.55
C LEU A 718 -27.28 25.44 3.54
N ASN A 719 -26.62 25.70 2.40
CA ASN A 719 -27.12 26.62 1.38
C ASN A 719 -28.03 25.97 0.33
N LEU A 720 -27.84 24.68 0.04
CA LEU A 720 -28.51 24.01 -1.08
C LEU A 720 -29.55 22.97 -0.66
N TYR A 721 -29.33 22.27 0.46
CA TYR A 721 -30.05 21.01 0.75
C TYR A 721 -30.69 20.95 2.14
N ARG A 722 -30.38 21.89 3.04
CA ARG A 722 -30.97 21.95 4.38
C ARG A 722 -32.50 22.05 4.37
N SER A 723 -33.08 22.80 3.44
CA SER A 723 -34.54 22.91 3.29
C SER A 723 -35.21 21.57 3.02
N ASP A 724 -34.51 20.69 2.32
CA ASP A 724 -35.04 19.40 1.88
C ASP A 724 -34.82 18.29 2.91
N LEU A 725 -33.63 18.27 3.53
CA LEU A 725 -33.20 17.18 4.41
C LEU A 725 -33.43 17.50 5.89
N GLY A 726 -33.45 18.78 6.28
CA GLY A 726 -33.87 19.23 7.62
C GLY A 726 -32.97 18.82 8.79
N ILE A 727 -31.79 18.27 8.56
CA ILE A 727 -30.85 17.84 9.61
C ILE A 727 -30.00 19.04 10.06
N PRO A 728 -29.90 19.34 11.36
CA PRO A 728 -29.05 20.41 11.85
C PRO A 728 -27.56 20.04 11.68
N VAL A 729 -26.76 21.02 11.23
CA VAL A 729 -25.30 20.88 11.09
C VAL A 729 -24.65 22.20 11.47
N ASP A 730 -23.63 22.11 12.32
CA ASP A 730 -22.77 23.24 12.63
C ASP A 730 -21.65 23.37 11.60
N LEU A 731 -21.40 24.60 11.16
CA LEU A 731 -20.38 24.93 10.18
C LEU A 731 -19.00 25.02 10.83
N ASN A 732 -18.55 23.91 11.40
CA ASN A 732 -17.26 23.79 12.07
C ASN A 732 -16.57 22.48 11.71
N ALA A 733 -15.24 22.45 11.83
CA ALA A 733 -14.47 21.23 11.63
C ALA A 733 -14.72 20.29 12.81
N THR A 734 -14.86 19.01 12.53
CA THR A 734 -15.12 18.00 13.57
C THR A 734 -13.91 17.09 13.75
N GLY A 735 -14.02 16.13 14.67
CA GLY A 735 -12.97 15.16 14.91
C GLY A 735 -12.62 14.39 13.65
N TYR A 736 -11.31 14.23 13.42
CA TYR A 736 -10.79 13.53 12.25
C TYR A 736 -11.33 12.11 12.15
N VAL A 737 -11.44 11.39 13.28
CA VAL A 737 -11.93 10.02 13.38
C VAL A 737 -13.11 9.97 14.34
N LYS A 738 -14.16 9.25 13.94
CA LYS A 738 -15.39 9.03 14.72
C LYS A 738 -15.68 7.54 14.82
N ILE A 739 -16.08 7.09 16.00
CA ILE A 739 -16.48 5.71 16.26
C ILE A 739 -17.94 5.70 16.68
N PHE A 740 -18.72 4.86 16.01
CA PHE A 740 -20.13 4.63 16.30
C PHE A 740 -20.36 3.21 16.79
N GLU A 741 -21.28 3.04 17.72
CA GLU A 741 -21.80 1.72 18.08
C GLU A 741 -23.15 1.50 17.39
N ARG A 742 -23.30 0.32 16.77
CA ARG A 742 -24.57 -0.20 16.28
C ARG A 742 -25.36 -0.79 17.45
N VAL A 743 -26.56 -0.28 17.63
CA VAL A 743 -27.49 -0.68 18.69
C VAL A 743 -28.85 -1.04 18.11
N LYS A 744 -29.66 -1.78 18.87
CA LYS A 744 -31.06 -2.02 18.47
C LYS A 744 -31.88 -0.74 18.47
N GLY A 745 -31.61 0.13 19.45
CA GLY A 745 -32.32 1.40 19.66
C GLY A 745 -33.67 1.20 20.35
N VAL A 746 -34.11 2.19 21.14
CA VAL A 746 -35.45 2.15 21.76
C VAL A 746 -36.50 2.61 20.79
N THR A 747 -37.52 1.79 20.58
CA THR A 747 -38.66 2.16 19.74
C THR A 747 -39.71 2.87 20.58
N VAL A 748 -39.96 4.14 20.25
CA VAL A 748 -41.01 4.95 20.87
C VAL A 748 -42.20 5.03 19.91
N LYS A 749 -43.37 4.62 20.38
CA LYS A 749 -44.63 4.68 19.61
C LYS A 749 -45.69 5.47 20.37
N GLY A 750 -46.63 6.05 19.67
CA GLY A 750 -47.77 6.71 20.30
C GLY A 750 -48.64 7.45 19.30
N LYS A 751 -49.67 8.11 19.80
CA LYS A 751 -50.55 8.94 18.99
C LYS A 751 -49.99 10.34 18.81
N ALA A 752 -50.18 10.95 17.64
CA ALA A 752 -49.80 12.34 17.36
C ALA A 752 -50.86 13.02 16.49
N SER A 753 -51.06 14.32 16.71
CA SER A 753 -52.06 15.12 15.99
C SER A 753 -51.50 15.88 14.80
N SER A 754 -50.19 16.09 14.76
CA SER A 754 -49.48 16.73 13.63
C SER A 754 -49.14 15.76 12.50
N GLU A 755 -48.80 16.29 11.33
CA GLU A 755 -48.33 15.48 10.18
C GLU A 755 -46.98 14.78 10.46
N PHE A 756 -46.13 15.43 11.27
CA PHE A 756 -44.80 14.93 11.62
C PHE A 756 -44.55 15.04 13.12
N VAL A 757 -43.77 14.11 13.66
CA VAL A 757 -43.16 14.20 14.99
C VAL A 757 -41.67 14.44 14.81
N GLU A 758 -41.18 15.49 15.46
CA GLU A 758 -39.77 15.86 15.47
C GLU A 758 -39.17 15.50 16.83
N VAL A 759 -38.03 14.81 16.82
CA VAL A 759 -37.32 14.40 18.03
C VAL A 759 -35.92 14.97 18.00
N ASN A 760 -35.50 15.67 19.06
CA ASN A 760 -34.13 16.13 19.19
C ASN A 760 -33.54 15.94 20.60
N ALA A 761 -32.21 15.85 20.65
CA ALA A 761 -31.44 15.83 21.88
C ALA A 761 -30.05 16.43 21.65
N THR A 762 -29.56 17.21 22.60
CA THR A 762 -28.20 17.76 22.56
C THR A 762 -27.21 16.69 23.03
N ILE A 763 -26.26 16.34 22.17
CA ILE A 763 -25.20 15.39 22.45
C ILE A 763 -23.91 16.15 22.75
N LYS A 764 -23.16 15.73 23.76
CA LYS A 764 -21.81 16.23 24.04
C LYS A 764 -20.80 15.13 23.77
N THR A 765 -19.75 15.43 23.02
CA THR A 765 -18.66 14.50 22.69
C THR A 765 -17.56 14.52 23.76
N ASN A 766 -16.69 13.52 23.72
CA ASN A 766 -15.48 13.45 24.56
C ASN A 766 -14.48 14.60 24.27
N GLN A 767 -14.62 15.32 23.15
CA GLN A 767 -13.86 16.55 22.87
C GLN A 767 -14.51 17.81 23.47
N GLY A 768 -15.64 17.66 24.16
CA GLY A 768 -16.42 18.79 24.70
C GLY A 768 -17.27 19.52 23.65
N ARG A 769 -17.25 19.09 22.39
CA ARG A 769 -18.11 19.61 21.32
C ARG A 769 -19.56 19.19 21.57
N VAL A 770 -20.50 20.06 21.22
CA VAL A 770 -21.94 19.77 21.26
C VAL A 770 -22.51 19.76 19.85
N PHE A 771 -23.52 18.92 19.61
CA PHE A 771 -24.31 18.91 18.39
C PHE A 771 -25.74 18.41 18.68
N GLU A 772 -26.67 18.66 17.77
CA GLU A 772 -28.06 18.22 17.89
C GLU A 772 -28.29 16.88 17.15
N TYR A 773 -28.64 15.84 17.89
CA TYR A 773 -29.31 14.68 17.31
C TYR A 773 -30.72 15.08 16.94
N TYR A 774 -31.16 14.72 15.73
CA TYR A 774 -32.47 15.08 15.20
C TYR A 774 -33.05 13.95 14.35
N GLN A 775 -34.34 13.67 14.51
CA GLN A 775 -35.08 12.74 13.66
C GLN A 775 -36.49 13.27 13.42
N LYS A 776 -36.96 13.13 12.16
CA LYS A 776 -38.31 13.52 11.76
C LYS A 776 -39.04 12.30 11.21
N VAL A 777 -40.16 11.95 11.82
CA VAL A 777 -40.99 10.80 11.40
C VAL A 777 -42.37 11.26 11.00
N LYS A 778 -42.92 10.64 9.95
CA LYS A 778 -44.27 10.90 9.48
C LYS A 778 -45.28 10.19 10.36
N VAL A 779 -46.36 10.87 10.71
CA VAL A 779 -47.50 10.29 11.43
C VAL A 779 -48.41 9.59 10.43
N ASN A 780 -48.66 8.30 10.64
CA ASN A 780 -49.52 7.48 9.79
C ASN A 780 -50.72 7.00 10.61
N ASN A 781 -51.94 7.29 10.13
CA ASN A 781 -53.19 6.96 10.82
C ASN A 781 -53.28 7.50 12.27
N GLY A 782 -52.66 8.67 12.52
CA GLY A 782 -52.61 9.28 13.85
C GLY A 782 -51.59 8.65 14.81
N GLU A 783 -50.77 7.70 14.35
CA GLU A 783 -49.71 7.05 15.13
C GLU A 783 -48.33 7.36 14.55
N PHE A 784 -47.33 7.47 15.43
CA PHE A 784 -45.94 7.63 15.06
C PHE A 784 -45.09 6.50 15.66
N GLU A 785 -43.97 6.20 15.01
CA GLU A 785 -42.97 5.26 15.47
C GLU A 785 -41.58 5.83 15.15
N VAL A 786 -40.71 5.88 16.15
CA VAL A 786 -39.33 6.36 16.02
C VAL A 786 -38.41 5.49 16.85
N THR A 787 -37.21 5.22 16.36
CA THR A 787 -36.21 4.41 17.09
C THR A 787 -35.02 5.29 17.45
N LEU A 788 -34.67 5.31 18.74
CA LEU A 788 -33.67 6.21 19.31
C LEU A 788 -32.40 5.45 19.72
N PRO A 789 -31.21 5.84 19.23
CA PRO A 789 -29.98 5.08 19.48
C PRO A 789 -29.23 5.51 20.74
N TYR A 790 -29.35 6.75 21.23
CA TYR A 790 -28.60 7.22 22.41
C TYR A 790 -29.34 6.93 23.73
N SER A 791 -28.57 6.60 24.76
CA SER A 791 -29.01 6.47 26.16
C SER A 791 -28.34 7.54 27.03
N HIS A 792 -28.92 7.83 28.20
CA HIS A 792 -28.45 8.90 29.09
C HIS A 792 -27.43 8.41 30.13
N ASP A 793 -27.44 7.11 30.41
CA ASP A 793 -26.60 6.43 31.40
C ASP A 793 -25.55 5.49 30.77
N ALA A 794 -25.29 5.60 29.46
CA ALA A 794 -24.17 4.92 28.82
C ALA A 794 -22.84 5.25 29.54
N SER A 795 -21.96 4.24 29.59
CA SER A 795 -20.61 4.38 30.12
C SER A 795 -19.69 5.21 29.22
N TYR A 796 -20.11 5.51 27.99
CA TYR A 796 -19.35 6.35 27.07
C TYR A 796 -19.34 7.81 27.51
N GLU A 797 -18.23 8.51 27.22
CA GLU A 797 -18.11 9.95 27.45
C GLU A 797 -18.99 10.76 26.49
N THR A 798 -19.14 10.27 25.25
CA THR A 798 -20.06 10.87 24.28
C THR A 798 -21.48 10.40 24.56
N LYS A 799 -22.35 11.31 25.01
CA LYS A 799 -23.74 11.01 25.38
C LYS A 799 -24.65 12.25 25.38
N PRO A 800 -25.98 12.08 25.39
CA PRO A 800 -26.92 13.17 25.55
C PRO A 800 -26.71 13.91 26.87
N ILE A 801 -26.77 15.25 26.82
CA ILE A 801 -26.78 16.13 28.00
C ILE A 801 -28.18 16.71 28.26
N THR A 802 -29.14 16.42 27.39
CA THR A 802 -30.56 16.76 27.54
C THR A 802 -31.41 15.50 27.33
N PRO A 803 -32.65 15.46 27.86
CA PRO A 803 -33.63 14.47 27.45
C PRO A 803 -33.93 14.56 25.95
N TYR A 804 -34.56 13.53 25.40
CA TYR A 804 -35.19 13.65 24.09
C TYR A 804 -36.43 14.52 24.16
N TYR A 805 -36.50 15.57 23.35
CA TYR A 805 -37.70 16.39 23.19
C TYR A 805 -38.49 15.91 21.98
N PHE A 806 -39.73 15.47 22.21
CA PHE A 806 -40.69 15.08 21.20
C PHE A 806 -41.65 16.22 20.93
N ARG A 807 -41.70 16.70 19.68
CA ARG A 807 -42.59 17.78 19.26
C ARG A 807 -43.63 17.30 18.25
N SER A 808 -44.90 17.56 18.54
CA SER A 808 -46.04 17.36 17.63
C SER A 808 -46.87 18.65 17.59
N GLY A 809 -46.69 19.45 16.54
CA GLY A 809 -47.24 20.82 16.52
C GLY A 809 -46.65 21.67 17.64
N ASP A 810 -47.51 22.25 18.49
CA ASP A 810 -47.09 23.06 19.65
C ASP A 810 -46.81 22.22 20.91
N LEU A 811 -47.19 20.93 20.92
CA LEU A 811 -47.00 20.05 22.08
C LEU A 811 -45.55 19.54 22.12
N VAL A 812 -44.91 19.65 23.29
CA VAL A 812 -43.58 19.09 23.55
C VAL A 812 -43.61 18.17 24.77
N LYS A 813 -43.09 16.95 24.64
CA LYS A 813 -42.84 16.02 25.76
C LYS A 813 -41.37 15.63 25.82
N THR A 814 -40.91 15.23 27.00
CA THR A 814 -39.53 14.78 27.22
C THR A 814 -39.47 13.30 27.55
N LEU A 815 -38.43 12.61 27.09
CA LEU A 815 -38.15 11.22 27.42
C LEU A 815 -36.67 11.02 27.74
N GLU A 816 -36.39 10.42 28.88
CA GLU A 816 -35.08 9.86 29.20
C GLU A 816 -35.10 8.35 28.97
N VAL A 817 -34.01 7.84 28.43
CA VAL A 817 -33.86 6.44 28.02
C VAL A 817 -32.57 5.90 28.60
N ASN A 818 -32.65 4.70 29.20
CA ASN A 818 -31.50 4.00 29.77
C ASN A 818 -30.86 2.99 28.81
N GLU A 819 -29.64 2.59 29.12
CA GLU A 819 -28.79 1.74 28.29
C GLU A 819 -29.41 0.36 28.05
N GLU A 820 -29.99 -0.24 29.09
CA GLU A 820 -30.63 -1.56 28.97
C GLU A 820 -31.82 -1.52 28.00
N GLN A 821 -32.59 -0.43 28.00
CA GLN A 821 -33.69 -0.22 27.04
C GLN A 821 -33.15 -0.17 25.61
N VAL A 822 -32.08 0.60 25.36
CA VAL A 822 -31.45 0.78 24.04
C VAL A 822 -30.87 -0.53 23.50
N LEU A 823 -30.08 -1.24 24.31
CA LEU A 823 -29.42 -2.48 23.87
C LEU A 823 -30.41 -3.62 23.61
N LYS A 824 -31.49 -3.70 24.40
CA LYS A 824 -32.52 -4.74 24.22
C LYS A 824 -33.57 -4.38 23.17
N GLY A 825 -33.63 -3.13 22.74
CA GLY A 825 -34.64 -2.63 21.81
C GLY A 825 -36.04 -2.61 22.43
N LYS A 826 -36.17 -2.09 23.65
CA LYS A 826 -37.47 -2.02 24.34
C LYS A 826 -38.41 -1.04 23.60
N VAL A 827 -39.70 -1.33 23.68
CA VAL A 827 -40.76 -0.48 23.14
C VAL A 827 -41.34 0.40 24.25
N ILE A 828 -41.43 1.71 24.03
CA ILE A 828 -42.00 2.69 24.96
C ILE A 828 -43.19 3.37 24.29
N ASN A 829 -44.29 3.52 25.03
CA ASN A 829 -45.46 4.26 24.56
C ASN A 829 -45.43 5.72 25.05
N LEU A 830 -45.57 6.69 24.15
CA LEU A 830 -45.60 8.12 24.44
C LEU A 830 -46.61 8.83 23.53
N ASP A 831 -47.80 9.13 24.05
CA ASP A 831 -48.81 9.87 23.30
C ASP A 831 -48.52 11.39 23.27
N LEU A 832 -48.73 12.02 22.12
CA LEU A 832 -48.54 13.44 21.81
C LEU A 832 -49.85 14.09 21.33
N VAL A 833 -50.95 13.77 22.01
CA VAL A 833 -52.31 14.27 21.74
C VAL A 833 -52.99 14.78 22.99
#